data_AF-A0A820CCT0-F1
#
_entry.id   AF-A0A820CCT0-F1
#
_cell.length_a   1.000
_cell.length_b   1.000
_cell.length_c   1.000
_cell.angle_alpha   90.00
_cell.angle_beta   90.00
_cell.angle_gamma   90.00
#
_symmetry.space_group_name_H-M   'P 1'
#
loop_
_entity.id
_entity.type
_entity.pdbx_description
1 polymer ?
#
loop_
_entity_poly.entity_id
_entity_poly.type
_entity_poly.pdbx_seq_one_letter_code
_entity_poly.pdbx_strand_id
1 'polypeptide(L)'
;MLSMTIYFRGIAHNTNALPLDEVTGTNVGINRKSSELVETIYLAYCKQYLTSDNELENKRKTEQSTIVSSDRSTSSKTMELFGENKVEKLYLWFLFMNRPKMAEFLCSICQNQTTACLLAVDIYSKAAQKDKKNRDTLIQIAYEFDEHAKGIIDECFVKKSSLAIDIINGKATEFYDYAPLVLAKHADSKAFLASDTVQKYLNDKWYHHFDDQRQLLNVNTSFWIMLASFIFPLLPIASLFFPSLYKEYSLKPKKKINKSIQCRPILSHERISTDEKARNESFPSGRNRNSSKNCRIELGDLMSSMGLRIKYFYEAPVVRFYYYVIFYFIFLTLFSYVLLVDYFPLNRNGAKRSGIQNLPIPISEFILHIYMLNFIIDEIYQVYISDKWIHGYFSNNWNRMDLAGIICYLIAFITRFFVSESIFAASKILMSIDFIIWCIRVLYFFTAYEMLGPKLVMIYRMMKDTFLIFVCFILVFLLAFSITSWSLLSTKNQITWLYSINGSLINFTIADENKVLSNWQLIRDVFNWGIWKVFGQVAEPYNDNNTDMEVVSENDIYGTFVFLYAIIFVVISNVLLLNVLIAMFNETIGDVIKKSNMIWRYQRFFLVHEFSEKPILPSPLSIIYYLVRFIIYALCRSKCIRCFSIKSNESGENNIENNFYQMNVEKEYAEIYWKSKIFIKNIQLSTEKTLQRLENKVNGDNDHQLQHFQDVKNEIRETQYLVSRRLNLQWISQRLTISQTIIPNIPANANWVQNGVTVAGGHGQGSATDQLSSPWDLFVDDDQTVVITDQGNHRIIQWKMGDTNGQVVAGGKGAGSRLDQLNHPTDVLIDKETDSLIICDHGNQRVVRWSRRSGTTQGDILLEYISCVGLAMDDQRYLYVSDDDKYEVTRYQLGDKTGTLVAGGNGTGAGLNQLNKPTNLFVDRQQTVYVSDFNNHRVMKWTKGAKEGIVVAGGQGKWNALTRLYWPNGLFIDTLGTLYVAEQGTHRVIRWPQGAKEGTVIVGGTDAGVGANQLSCPHGLSSDRHGNLYVADYSNYRVQRFSIE
;
A
#
# COMPACT_ATOMS: atom_id res chain seq x y z
N MET A 1 20.89 -20.95 -26.85
CA MET A 1 21.31 -22.31 -26.41
C MET A 1 22.52 -22.84 -27.17
N LEU A 2 22.59 -22.81 -28.52
CA LEU A 2 23.77 -23.32 -29.26
C LEU A 2 25.09 -22.58 -29.01
N SER A 3 25.06 -21.28 -28.70
CA SER A 3 26.30 -20.52 -28.42
C SER A 3 26.89 -20.80 -27.02
N MET A 4 26.08 -21.30 -26.08
CA MET A 4 26.55 -21.80 -24.77
C MET A 4 27.30 -23.13 -24.91
N THR A 5 26.88 -24.00 -25.83
CA THR A 5 27.49 -25.32 -26.03
C THR A 5 28.91 -25.24 -26.59
N ILE A 6 29.22 -24.21 -27.40
CA ILE A 6 30.55 -23.99 -27.98
C ILE A 6 31.55 -23.53 -26.89
N TYR A 7 31.10 -22.74 -25.91
CA TYR A 7 31.95 -22.28 -24.82
C TYR A 7 32.31 -23.42 -23.83
N PHE A 8 31.38 -24.36 -23.59
CA PHE A 8 31.64 -25.53 -22.72
C PHE A 8 32.52 -26.61 -23.38
N ARG A 9 32.57 -26.69 -24.71
CA ARG A 9 33.48 -27.61 -25.42
C ARG A 9 34.96 -27.22 -25.30
N GLY A 10 35.26 -25.93 -25.08
CA GLY A 10 36.62 -25.46 -24.85
C GLY A 10 37.17 -25.76 -23.45
N ILE A 11 36.30 -25.85 -22.44
CA ILE A 11 36.70 -26.13 -21.04
C ILE A 11 36.83 -27.64 -20.80
N ALA A 12 36.08 -28.46 -21.53
CA ALA A 12 36.12 -29.93 -21.42
C ALA A 12 37.43 -30.58 -21.93
N HIS A 13 38.29 -29.85 -22.64
CA HIS A 13 39.53 -30.42 -23.21
C HIS A 13 40.73 -30.42 -22.25
N ASN A 14 40.65 -29.79 -21.06
CA ASN A 14 41.80 -29.60 -20.19
C ASN A 14 41.69 -30.23 -18.79
N THR A 15 40.71 -31.10 -18.55
CA THR A 15 40.65 -31.88 -17.31
C THR A 15 40.32 -33.32 -17.64
N ASN A 16 41.36 -34.16 -17.66
CA ASN A 16 41.21 -35.61 -17.70
C ASN A 16 40.34 -36.07 -16.52
N ALA A 17 39.47 -37.02 -16.84
CA ALA A 17 38.38 -37.56 -16.05
C ALA A 17 38.79 -38.15 -14.70
N LEU A 18 37.83 -38.19 -13.77
CA LEU A 18 37.45 -39.37 -12.96
C LEU A 18 36.00 -39.19 -12.45
N PRO A 19 35.21 -40.27 -12.33
CA PRO A 19 33.75 -40.22 -12.19
C PRO A 19 33.27 -40.02 -10.74
N LEU A 20 32.04 -39.52 -10.61
CA LEU A 20 31.26 -39.56 -9.37
C LEU A 20 31.03 -41.02 -8.97
N ASP A 21 31.41 -41.39 -7.75
CA ASP A 21 30.64 -42.26 -6.86
C ASP A 21 31.14 -42.10 -5.41
N GLU A 22 30.18 -42.04 -4.48
CA GLU A 22 30.28 -42.25 -3.02
C GLU A 22 31.56 -41.84 -2.26
N VAL A 23 31.56 -40.70 -1.57
CA VAL A 23 32.24 -40.58 -0.26
C VAL A 23 31.47 -39.66 0.69
N THR A 24 30.81 -40.28 1.66
CA THR A 24 30.38 -39.72 2.93
C THR A 24 31.55 -39.11 3.70
N GLY A 25 31.37 -37.89 4.21
CA GLY A 25 32.10 -37.32 5.35
C GLY A 25 33.62 -37.52 5.39
N THR A 26 34.38 -36.57 4.84
CA THR A 26 35.68 -36.13 5.39
C THR A 26 36.09 -34.80 4.76
N ASN A 27 36.79 -33.98 5.54
CA ASN A 27 37.41 -32.72 5.16
C ASN A 27 38.12 -32.81 3.79
N VAL A 28 37.58 -32.15 2.77
CA VAL A 28 38.32 -31.87 1.53
C VAL A 28 38.96 -30.50 1.69
N GLY A 29 40.29 -30.51 1.79
CA GLY A 29 41.14 -29.34 2.04
C GLY A 29 40.85 -28.21 1.07
N ILE A 30 40.49 -27.06 1.64
CA ILE A 30 40.51 -25.77 0.96
C ILE A 30 41.95 -25.56 0.47
N ASN A 31 42.10 -25.37 -0.84
CA ASN A 31 43.37 -24.99 -1.45
C ASN A 31 43.89 -23.74 -0.71
N ARG A 32 45.05 -23.85 -0.03
CA ARG A 32 45.58 -22.84 0.91
C ARG A 32 45.57 -21.42 0.33
N LYS A 33 45.76 -21.31 -1.00
CA LYS A 33 45.73 -20.04 -1.75
C LYS A 33 44.35 -19.38 -1.87
N SER A 34 43.24 -20.13 -1.93
CA SER A 34 41.89 -19.54 -1.94
C SER A 34 41.43 -19.13 -0.54
N SER A 35 41.89 -19.85 0.50
CA SER A 35 41.70 -19.43 1.90
C SER A 35 42.45 -18.13 2.18
N GLU A 36 43.73 -18.06 1.81
CA GLU A 36 44.56 -16.86 1.96
C GLU A 36 44.00 -15.68 1.16
N LEU A 37 43.45 -15.90 -0.04
CA LEU A 37 42.84 -14.82 -0.83
C LEU A 37 41.55 -14.29 -0.18
N VAL A 38 40.69 -15.17 0.32
CA VAL A 38 39.46 -14.79 1.04
C VAL A 38 39.80 -14.08 2.34
N GLU A 39 40.78 -14.58 3.08
CA GLU A 39 41.26 -13.98 4.33
C GLU A 39 41.96 -12.64 4.09
N THR A 40 42.71 -12.50 2.99
CA THR A 40 43.36 -11.23 2.60
C THR A 40 42.35 -10.19 2.14
N ILE A 41 41.31 -10.59 1.39
CA ILE A 41 40.23 -9.68 0.97
C ILE A 41 39.36 -9.29 2.18
N TYR A 42 39.04 -10.24 3.06
CA TYR A 42 38.30 -9.99 4.30
C TYR A 42 39.09 -9.09 5.26
N LEU A 43 40.40 -9.33 5.43
CA LEU A 43 41.28 -8.49 6.24
C LEU A 43 41.51 -7.11 5.62
N ALA A 44 41.64 -7.00 4.29
CA ALA A 44 41.75 -5.69 3.61
C ALA A 44 40.47 -4.87 3.79
N TYR A 45 39.31 -5.52 3.71
CA TYR A 45 38.01 -4.89 3.97
C TYR A 45 37.87 -4.45 5.44
N CYS A 46 38.24 -5.30 6.42
CA CYS A 46 38.24 -4.93 7.83
C CYS A 46 39.22 -3.79 8.14
N LYS A 47 40.40 -3.77 7.51
CA LYS A 47 41.45 -2.77 7.75
C LYS A 47 41.11 -1.39 7.18
N GLN A 48 40.29 -1.34 6.12
CA GLN A 48 39.78 -0.09 5.54
C GLN A 48 38.69 0.57 6.40
N TYR A 49 38.03 -0.19 7.28
CA TYR A 49 36.92 0.29 8.13
C TYR A 49 37.29 0.52 9.60
N LEU A 50 38.48 0.09 10.05
CA LEU A 50 38.95 0.22 11.43
C LEU A 50 39.86 1.44 11.69
N THR A 51 40.24 2.20 10.66
CA THR A 51 41.00 3.46 10.85
C THR A 51 40.06 4.57 11.29
N SER A 52 40.29 5.08 12.50
CA SER A 52 39.55 6.17 13.13
C SER A 52 39.61 7.46 12.30
N ASP A 53 38.52 8.24 12.33
CA ASP A 53 38.29 9.46 11.54
C ASP A 53 39.41 10.52 11.65
N ASN A 54 40.28 10.45 12.66
CA ASN A 54 41.36 11.42 12.89
C ASN A 54 42.57 11.28 11.94
N GLU A 55 42.79 10.13 11.28
CA GLU A 55 43.92 9.97 10.34
C GLU A 55 43.59 10.40 8.90
N LEU A 56 42.31 10.36 8.52
CA LEU A 56 41.84 10.75 7.18
C LEU A 56 41.90 12.27 6.96
N GLU A 57 41.74 13.06 8.02
CA GLU A 57 41.82 14.52 7.93
C GLU A 57 43.26 15.03 7.84
N ASN A 58 44.21 14.32 8.46
CA ASN A 58 45.65 14.61 8.34
C ASN A 58 46.23 14.15 7.00
N LYS A 59 45.73 13.06 6.40
CA LYS A 59 46.10 12.65 5.03
C LYS A 59 45.56 13.60 3.96
N ARG A 60 44.34 14.13 4.11
CA ARG A 60 43.79 15.13 3.17
C ARG A 60 44.57 16.45 3.17
N LYS A 61 45.18 16.85 4.29
CA LYS A 61 46.03 18.05 4.37
C LYS A 61 47.44 17.85 3.80
N THR A 62 47.95 16.62 3.75
CA THR A 62 49.28 16.30 3.19
C THR A 62 49.26 15.95 1.70
N GLU A 63 48.14 15.45 1.18
CA GLU A 63 48.01 15.08 -0.26
C GLU A 63 47.70 16.27 -1.20
N GLN A 64 47.40 17.47 -0.68
CA GLN A 64 47.16 18.65 -1.52
C GLN A 64 48.42 19.43 -1.94
N SER A 65 49.62 19.06 -1.47
CA SER A 65 50.84 19.85 -1.71
C SER A 65 51.93 19.19 -2.55
N THR A 66 51.76 17.98 -3.07
CA THR A 66 52.80 17.31 -3.88
C THR A 66 52.24 16.56 -5.08
N ILE A 67 52.11 17.26 -6.21
CA ILE A 67 51.95 16.66 -7.54
C ILE A 67 53.20 17.01 -8.36
N VAL A 68 54.25 16.18 -8.33
CA VAL A 68 55.21 16.01 -9.44
C VAL A 68 55.83 14.61 -9.39
N SER A 69 55.51 13.81 -10.42
CA SER A 69 56.23 12.66 -11.04
C SER A 69 56.70 11.42 -10.23
N SER A 70 56.48 10.25 -10.88
CA SER A 70 57.11 8.91 -10.71
C SER A 70 56.92 8.24 -9.34
N ASP A 71 56.23 7.11 -9.17
CA ASP A 71 56.30 5.85 -9.91
C ASP A 71 54.95 5.11 -9.94
N ARG A 72 54.53 4.67 -11.14
CA ARG A 72 53.27 3.94 -11.37
C ARG A 72 53.47 2.69 -12.24
N SER A 73 54.62 2.03 -12.14
CA SER A 73 55.02 0.98 -13.12
C SER A 73 54.97 -0.46 -12.60
N THR A 74 54.75 -0.71 -11.30
CA THR A 74 54.77 -2.09 -10.75
C THR A 74 53.45 -2.60 -10.18
N SER A 75 52.43 -1.75 -9.99
CA SER A 75 51.07 -2.22 -9.62
C SER A 75 50.07 -2.26 -10.80
N SER A 76 50.41 -1.70 -11.97
CA SER A 76 49.51 -1.73 -13.14
C SER A 76 49.63 -3.01 -13.96
N LYS A 77 50.82 -3.64 -13.99
CA LYS A 77 51.08 -4.81 -14.84
C LYS A 77 50.43 -6.13 -14.37
N THR A 78 50.05 -6.25 -13.11
CA THR A 78 49.27 -7.42 -12.62
C THR A 78 47.77 -7.27 -12.83
N MET A 79 47.30 -6.06 -13.19
CA MET A 79 45.88 -5.75 -13.38
C MET A 79 45.47 -5.68 -14.87
N GLU A 80 46.43 -5.54 -15.79
CA GLU A 80 46.15 -5.44 -17.24
C GLU A 80 46.04 -6.78 -17.99
N LEU A 81 46.32 -7.94 -17.37
CA LEU A 81 46.29 -9.24 -18.07
C LEU A 81 44.96 -10.01 -17.98
N PHE A 82 43.91 -9.40 -17.45
CA PHE A 82 42.78 -10.14 -16.89
C PHE A 82 41.46 -9.34 -16.93
N GLY A 83 40.69 -9.48 -18.02
CA GLY A 83 39.57 -8.60 -18.41
C GLY A 83 38.36 -8.41 -17.47
N GLU A 84 37.52 -7.43 -17.83
CA GLU A 84 36.64 -6.59 -16.98
C GLU A 84 35.44 -7.27 -16.26
N ASN A 85 35.03 -8.51 -16.60
CA ASN A 85 33.83 -9.18 -16.03
C ASN A 85 34.15 -10.42 -15.18
N LYS A 86 34.98 -10.30 -14.13
CA LYS A 86 35.41 -11.45 -13.31
C LYS A 86 34.43 -11.84 -12.20
N VAL A 87 33.82 -10.86 -11.52
CA VAL A 87 33.01 -11.11 -10.32
C VAL A 87 31.67 -11.73 -10.69
N GLU A 88 31.06 -11.26 -11.78
CA GLU A 88 29.76 -11.70 -12.30
C GLU A 88 29.85 -13.14 -12.83
N LYS A 89 30.96 -13.49 -13.50
CA LYS A 89 31.21 -14.88 -13.95
C LYS A 89 31.40 -15.83 -12.77
N LEU A 90 32.10 -15.39 -11.72
CA LEU A 90 32.27 -16.17 -10.50
C LEU A 90 30.95 -16.33 -9.75
N TYR A 91 30.15 -15.27 -9.67
CA TYR A 91 28.81 -15.28 -9.11
C TYR A 91 27.91 -16.30 -9.78
N LEU A 92 27.84 -16.29 -11.12
CA LEU A 92 27.08 -17.28 -11.90
C LEU A 92 27.54 -18.72 -11.61
N TRP A 93 28.85 -18.94 -11.49
CA TRP A 93 29.38 -20.25 -11.14
C TRP A 93 28.90 -20.73 -9.77
N PHE A 94 28.95 -19.88 -8.74
CA PHE A 94 28.47 -20.22 -7.40
C PHE A 94 26.95 -20.41 -7.31
N LEU A 95 26.17 -19.69 -8.14
CA LEU A 95 24.73 -19.94 -8.29
C LEU A 95 24.45 -21.34 -8.82
N PHE A 96 25.17 -21.78 -9.87
CA PHE A 96 25.00 -23.13 -10.42
C PHE A 96 25.49 -24.24 -9.48
N MET A 97 26.50 -23.96 -8.64
CA MET A 97 27.02 -24.91 -7.65
C MET A 97 26.15 -24.98 -6.37
N ASN A 98 25.00 -24.29 -6.32
CA ASN A 98 24.07 -24.25 -5.19
C ASN A 98 24.76 -23.89 -3.85
N ARG A 99 25.56 -22.82 -3.86
CA ARG A 99 26.23 -22.27 -2.65
C ARG A 99 25.63 -20.89 -2.31
N PRO A 100 24.43 -20.83 -1.71
CA PRO A 100 23.66 -19.59 -1.58
C PRO A 100 24.38 -18.49 -0.78
N LYS A 101 25.06 -18.84 0.32
CA LYS A 101 25.81 -17.87 1.14
C LYS A 101 26.97 -17.20 0.40
N MET A 102 27.66 -17.94 -0.45
CA MET A 102 28.75 -17.39 -1.26
C MET A 102 28.21 -16.57 -2.43
N ALA A 103 27.10 -17.01 -3.02
CA ALA A 103 26.39 -16.25 -4.04
C ALA A 103 25.87 -14.92 -3.46
N GLU A 104 25.30 -14.91 -2.25
CA GLU A 104 24.85 -13.70 -1.54
C GLU A 104 26.00 -12.70 -1.36
N PHE A 105 27.16 -13.16 -0.90
CA PHE A 105 28.35 -12.33 -0.76
C PHE A 105 28.79 -11.72 -2.10
N LEU A 106 28.92 -12.53 -3.16
CA LEU A 106 29.32 -12.04 -4.47
C LEU A 106 28.27 -11.10 -5.09
N CYS A 107 27.00 -11.29 -4.78
CA CYS A 107 25.91 -10.42 -5.22
C CYS A 107 26.07 -8.99 -4.70
N SER A 108 26.55 -8.83 -3.45
CA SER A 108 26.83 -7.49 -2.87
C SER A 108 27.99 -6.75 -3.52
N ILE A 109 28.82 -7.45 -4.30
CA ILE A 109 30.01 -6.88 -4.98
C ILE A 109 29.72 -6.56 -6.45
N CYS A 110 28.71 -7.19 -7.05
CA CYS A 110 28.32 -6.97 -8.44
C CYS A 110 27.97 -5.49 -8.70
N GLN A 111 28.20 -5.01 -9.93
CA GLN A 111 27.90 -3.61 -10.28
C GLN A 111 26.39 -3.37 -10.35
N ASN A 112 25.64 -4.26 -11.02
CA ASN A 112 24.17 -4.22 -11.09
C ASN A 112 23.55 -5.22 -10.09
N GLN A 113 23.45 -4.84 -8.82
CA GLN A 113 23.06 -5.73 -7.72
C GLN A 113 21.60 -6.20 -7.81
N THR A 114 20.68 -5.33 -8.23
CA THR A 114 19.27 -5.68 -8.39
C THR A 114 19.09 -6.74 -9.48
N THR A 115 19.72 -6.54 -10.63
CA THR A 115 19.69 -7.48 -11.76
C THR A 115 20.33 -8.81 -11.40
N ALA A 116 21.45 -8.79 -10.65
CA ALA A 116 22.08 -10.00 -10.15
C ALA A 116 21.15 -10.79 -9.21
N CYS A 117 20.51 -10.14 -8.24
CA CYS A 117 19.54 -10.78 -7.34
C CYS A 117 18.39 -11.43 -8.13
N LEU A 118 17.77 -10.71 -9.07
CA LEU A 118 16.67 -11.22 -9.89
C LEU A 118 17.09 -12.39 -10.79
N LEU A 119 18.33 -12.40 -11.26
CA LEU A 119 18.89 -13.52 -12.02
C LEU A 119 19.03 -14.77 -11.15
N ALA A 120 19.42 -14.62 -9.88
CA ALA A 120 19.42 -15.73 -8.92
C ALA A 120 18.01 -16.29 -8.73
N VAL A 121 17.00 -15.42 -8.61
CA VAL A 121 15.59 -15.84 -8.48
C VAL A 121 15.17 -16.67 -9.70
N ASP A 122 15.49 -16.25 -10.92
CA ASP A 122 15.16 -17.00 -12.15
C ASP A 122 15.84 -18.38 -12.17
N ILE A 123 17.12 -18.45 -11.81
CA ILE A 123 17.89 -19.71 -11.82
C ILE A 123 17.37 -20.67 -10.75
N TYR A 124 17.22 -20.21 -9.51
CA TYR A 124 16.76 -21.07 -8.41
C TYR A 124 15.31 -21.51 -8.57
N SER A 125 14.41 -20.64 -9.07
CA SER A 125 13.02 -21.02 -9.35
C SER A 125 12.92 -22.09 -10.44
N LYS A 126 13.73 -21.99 -11.52
CA LYS A 126 13.82 -23.02 -12.57
C LYS A 126 14.49 -24.29 -12.09
N ALA A 127 15.49 -24.19 -11.21
CA ALA A 127 16.10 -25.35 -10.57
C ALA A 127 15.09 -26.10 -9.69
N ALA A 128 14.28 -25.38 -8.90
CA ALA A 128 13.23 -25.94 -8.05
C ALA A 128 12.10 -26.63 -8.85
N GLN A 129 11.83 -26.19 -10.08
CA GLN A 129 10.90 -26.88 -10.98
C GLN A 129 11.43 -28.25 -11.44
N LYS A 130 12.75 -28.39 -11.59
CA LYS A 130 13.39 -29.62 -12.06
C LYS A 130 13.70 -30.59 -10.91
N ASP A 131 14.15 -30.08 -9.77
CA ASP A 131 14.45 -30.89 -8.58
C ASP A 131 13.29 -30.87 -7.58
N LYS A 132 12.46 -31.93 -7.62
CA LYS A 132 11.32 -32.09 -6.70
C LYS A 132 11.74 -32.35 -5.25
N LYS A 133 12.94 -32.89 -4.99
CA LYS A 133 13.36 -33.27 -3.63
C LYS A 133 13.79 -32.05 -2.81
N ASN A 134 14.57 -31.16 -3.40
CA ASN A 134 15.04 -29.93 -2.73
C ASN A 134 14.18 -28.70 -3.05
N ARG A 135 13.00 -28.90 -3.65
CA ARG A 135 12.15 -27.83 -4.18
C ARG A 135 11.90 -26.72 -3.17
N ASP A 136 11.48 -27.05 -1.96
CA ASP A 136 11.12 -26.06 -0.95
C ASP A 136 12.33 -25.25 -0.47
N THR A 137 13.49 -25.90 -0.34
CA THR A 137 14.74 -25.22 0.03
C THR A 137 15.21 -24.24 -1.06
N LEU A 138 15.08 -24.63 -2.33
CA LEU A 138 15.44 -23.78 -3.47
C LEU A 138 14.48 -22.61 -3.64
N ILE A 139 13.18 -22.82 -3.38
CA ILE A 139 12.18 -21.74 -3.36
C ILE A 139 12.48 -20.76 -2.23
N GLN A 140 12.85 -21.25 -1.05
CA GLN A 140 13.23 -20.39 0.07
C GLN A 140 14.45 -19.52 -0.26
N ILE A 141 15.48 -20.11 -0.87
CA ILE A 141 16.66 -19.36 -1.34
C ILE A 141 16.26 -18.32 -2.39
N ALA A 142 15.40 -18.69 -3.35
CA ALA A 142 14.90 -17.75 -4.35
C ALA A 142 14.13 -16.58 -3.70
N TYR A 143 13.32 -16.85 -2.68
CA TYR A 143 12.61 -15.82 -1.93
C TYR A 143 13.55 -14.87 -1.18
N GLU A 144 14.64 -15.38 -0.60
CA GLU A 144 15.65 -14.54 0.05
C GLU A 144 16.30 -13.55 -0.93
N PHE A 145 16.68 -14.01 -2.13
CA PHE A 145 17.20 -13.11 -3.18
C PHE A 145 16.14 -12.13 -3.71
N ASP A 146 14.87 -12.52 -3.75
CA ASP A 146 13.76 -11.64 -4.14
C ASP A 146 13.59 -10.47 -3.14
N GLU A 147 13.65 -10.76 -1.84
CA GLU A 147 13.63 -9.75 -0.78
C GLU A 147 14.87 -8.83 -0.82
N HIS A 148 16.03 -9.31 -1.28
CA HIS A 148 17.21 -8.46 -1.50
C HIS A 148 17.01 -7.50 -2.67
N ALA A 149 16.52 -7.98 -3.81
CA ALA A 149 16.22 -7.14 -4.96
C ALA A 149 15.22 -6.04 -4.61
N LYS A 150 14.15 -6.41 -3.89
CA LYS A 150 13.14 -5.46 -3.40
C LYS A 150 13.74 -4.45 -2.43
N GLY A 151 14.49 -4.90 -1.43
CA GLY A 151 15.07 -4.02 -0.41
C GLY A 151 16.03 -2.98 -0.96
N ILE A 152 16.85 -3.34 -1.95
CA ILE A 152 17.77 -2.39 -2.63
C ILE A 152 16.97 -1.28 -3.34
N ILE A 153 15.93 -1.66 -4.08
CA ILE A 153 15.11 -0.70 -4.84
C ILE A 153 14.24 0.17 -3.94
N ASP A 154 13.68 -0.37 -2.86
CA ASP A 154 12.88 0.41 -1.91
C ASP A 154 13.75 1.49 -1.22
N GLU A 155 15.01 1.20 -0.90
CA GLU A 155 15.96 2.20 -0.37
C GLU A 155 16.29 3.28 -1.43
N CYS A 156 16.48 2.89 -2.70
CA CYS A 156 16.64 3.85 -3.80
C CYS A 156 15.42 4.78 -3.94
N PHE A 157 14.22 4.22 -3.80
CA PHE A 157 12.96 4.95 -3.94
C PHE A 157 12.74 6.00 -2.86
N VAL A 158 13.02 5.65 -1.60
CA VAL A 158 12.93 6.56 -0.45
C VAL A 158 13.82 7.80 -0.64
N LYS A 159 14.99 7.65 -1.28
CA LYS A 159 15.91 8.76 -1.53
C LYS A 159 15.57 9.54 -2.79
N LYS A 160 15.36 8.85 -3.92
CA LYS A 160 15.08 9.46 -5.24
C LYS A 160 14.12 8.60 -6.06
N SER A 161 12.82 8.88 -5.94
CA SER A 161 11.79 8.11 -6.65
C SER A 161 11.89 8.11 -8.18
N SER A 162 12.29 9.22 -8.83
CA SER A 162 12.42 9.28 -10.29
C SER A 162 13.57 8.44 -10.82
N LEU A 163 14.73 8.50 -10.16
CA LEU A 163 15.89 7.72 -10.55
C LEU A 163 15.68 6.22 -10.33
N ALA A 164 14.95 5.84 -9.28
CA ALA A 164 14.58 4.45 -9.04
C ALA A 164 13.73 3.86 -10.18
N ILE A 165 12.83 4.66 -10.77
CA ILE A 165 12.04 4.27 -11.96
C ILE A 165 12.95 4.11 -13.20
N ASP A 166 13.93 5.00 -13.35
CA ASP A 166 14.90 4.90 -14.45
C ASP A 166 15.77 3.65 -14.33
N ILE A 167 16.24 3.29 -13.13
CA ILE A 167 17.03 2.08 -12.86
C ILE A 167 16.28 0.81 -13.27
N ILE A 168 14.98 0.72 -12.96
CA ILE A 168 14.14 -0.46 -13.30
C ILE A 168 13.98 -0.64 -14.81
N ASN A 169 14.00 0.45 -15.58
CA ASN A 169 13.94 0.45 -17.04
C ASN A 169 15.32 0.41 -17.71
N GLY A 170 16.39 0.70 -16.96
CA GLY A 170 17.77 0.71 -17.43
C GLY A 170 18.23 -0.68 -17.87
N LYS A 171 18.95 -0.76 -18.99
CA LYS A 171 19.51 -2.02 -19.50
C LYS A 171 20.84 -2.30 -18.83
N ALA A 172 20.97 -3.47 -18.20
CA ALA A 172 22.22 -3.91 -17.59
C ALA A 172 23.13 -4.56 -18.64
N THR A 173 24.17 -3.84 -19.07
CA THR A 173 25.13 -4.29 -20.10
C THR A 173 25.88 -5.56 -19.74
N GLU A 174 26.05 -5.82 -18.44
CA GLU A 174 26.76 -6.98 -17.90
C GLU A 174 25.93 -8.27 -17.95
N PHE A 175 24.60 -8.15 -17.94
CA PHE A 175 23.66 -9.26 -17.89
C PHE A 175 22.76 -9.28 -19.14
N TYR A 176 23.38 -9.27 -20.32
CA TYR A 176 22.73 -9.39 -21.64
C TYR A 176 21.73 -8.26 -21.99
N ASP A 177 21.96 -7.04 -21.51
CA ASP A 177 21.12 -5.87 -21.77
C ASP A 177 19.65 -6.03 -21.32
N TYR A 178 19.37 -6.94 -20.38
CA TYR A 178 18.05 -7.08 -19.79
C TYR A 178 17.79 -5.96 -18.79
N ALA A 179 16.59 -5.37 -18.86
CA ALA A 179 16.10 -4.47 -17.83
C ALA A 179 15.64 -5.29 -16.60
N PRO A 180 15.89 -4.81 -15.36
CA PRO A 180 15.44 -5.48 -14.13
C PRO A 180 13.95 -5.87 -14.16
N LEU A 181 13.09 -4.99 -14.71
CA LEU A 181 11.65 -5.27 -14.82
C LEU A 181 11.32 -6.48 -15.70
N VAL A 182 12.02 -6.63 -16.82
CA VAL A 182 11.82 -7.73 -17.77
C VAL A 182 12.32 -9.03 -17.15
N LEU A 183 13.44 -8.97 -16.44
CA LEU A 183 13.99 -10.11 -15.72
C LEU A 183 13.07 -10.56 -14.57
N ALA A 184 12.51 -9.62 -13.81
CA ALA A 184 11.55 -9.91 -12.74
C ALA A 184 10.27 -10.60 -13.28
N LYS A 185 9.76 -10.16 -14.44
CA LYS A 185 8.63 -10.82 -15.13
C LYS A 185 8.97 -12.25 -15.51
N HIS A 186 10.18 -12.50 -16.02
CA HIS A 186 10.60 -13.83 -16.43
C HIS A 186 10.85 -14.77 -15.24
N ALA A 187 11.40 -14.22 -14.14
CA ALA A 187 11.69 -14.94 -12.89
C ALA A 187 10.43 -15.21 -12.04
N ASP A 188 9.28 -14.65 -12.41
CA ASP A 188 8.03 -14.68 -11.62
C ASP A 188 8.22 -14.16 -10.18
N SER A 189 8.99 -13.09 -10.04
CA SER A 189 9.32 -12.48 -8.75
C SER A 189 8.12 -11.67 -8.22
N LYS A 190 7.53 -12.14 -7.12
CA LYS A 190 6.31 -11.56 -6.55
C LYS A 190 6.62 -10.39 -5.64
N ALA A 191 7.69 -10.46 -4.85
CA ALA A 191 8.02 -9.40 -3.89
C ALA A 191 8.50 -8.14 -4.62
N PHE A 192 9.38 -8.28 -5.61
CA PHE A 192 9.89 -7.16 -6.40
C PHE A 192 8.80 -6.44 -7.19
N LEU A 193 7.92 -7.16 -7.90
CA LEU A 193 6.83 -6.53 -8.67
C LEU A 193 5.77 -5.85 -7.77
N ALA A 194 5.69 -6.27 -6.50
CA ALA A 194 4.85 -5.63 -5.49
C ALA A 194 5.52 -4.45 -4.75
N SER A 195 6.78 -4.13 -5.08
CA SER A 195 7.53 -2.98 -4.51
C SER A 195 6.85 -1.65 -4.82
N ASP A 196 7.02 -0.67 -3.94
CA ASP A 196 6.38 0.64 -4.09
C ASP A 196 6.91 1.39 -5.33
N THR A 197 8.18 1.16 -5.71
CA THR A 197 8.79 1.71 -6.93
C THR A 197 8.10 1.21 -8.19
N VAL A 198 7.89 -0.11 -8.30
CA VAL A 198 7.19 -0.70 -9.45
C VAL A 198 5.73 -0.23 -9.46
N GLN A 199 5.08 -0.13 -8.30
CA GLN A 199 3.69 0.36 -8.23
C GLN A 199 3.57 1.83 -8.65
N LYS A 200 4.54 2.68 -8.31
CA LYS A 200 4.59 4.06 -8.83
C LYS A 200 4.79 4.08 -10.34
N TYR A 201 5.77 3.34 -10.86
CA TYR A 201 5.97 3.20 -12.30
C TYR A 201 4.69 2.72 -13.03
N LEU A 202 3.95 1.78 -12.44
CA LEU A 202 2.70 1.30 -13.00
C LEU A 202 1.59 2.36 -12.96
N ASN A 203 1.53 3.21 -11.93
CA ASN A 203 0.63 4.37 -11.90
C ASN A 203 0.96 5.33 -13.03
N ASP A 204 2.23 5.70 -13.17
CA ASP A 204 2.72 6.63 -14.18
C ASP A 204 2.44 6.07 -15.59
N LYS A 205 2.60 4.75 -15.78
CA LYS A 205 2.27 4.08 -17.05
C LYS A 205 0.76 3.99 -17.29
N TRP A 206 -0.06 3.79 -16.25
CA TRP A 206 -1.51 3.67 -16.35
C TRP A 206 -2.18 4.99 -16.77
N TYR A 207 -1.73 6.10 -16.18
CA TYR A 207 -2.19 7.46 -16.51
C TYR A 207 -1.39 8.11 -17.64
N HIS A 208 -0.24 7.56 -18.01
CA HIS A 208 0.55 7.97 -19.16
C HIS A 208 0.81 9.50 -19.19
N HIS A 209 0.42 10.21 -20.25
CA HIS A 209 0.64 11.65 -20.41
C HIS A 209 -0.29 12.55 -19.57
N PHE A 210 -1.12 11.99 -18.67
CA PHE A 210 -1.88 12.78 -17.71
C PHE A 210 -0.96 13.12 -16.51
N ASP A 211 -0.63 14.40 -16.35
CA ASP A 211 0.27 14.90 -15.30
C ASP A 211 -0.22 14.59 -13.86
N ASP A 212 0.74 14.38 -12.95
CA ASP A 212 0.62 14.02 -11.53
C ASP A 212 -0.20 15.01 -10.70
N GLN A 213 -0.36 16.25 -11.18
CA GLN A 213 -1.17 17.30 -10.55
C GLN A 213 -2.68 16.96 -10.47
N ARG A 214 -3.15 15.83 -11.02
CA ARG A 214 -4.55 15.39 -10.99
C ARG A 214 -4.93 14.46 -9.83
N GLN A 215 -4.06 14.17 -8.87
CA GLN A 215 -4.48 13.55 -7.60
C GLN A 215 -5.48 14.42 -6.80
N LEU A 216 -5.66 15.70 -7.16
CA LEU A 216 -6.60 16.64 -6.53
C LEU A 216 -8.04 16.60 -7.09
N LEU A 217 -8.28 15.91 -8.21
CA LEU A 217 -9.64 15.70 -8.73
C LEU A 217 -10.08 14.29 -8.36
N ASN A 218 -10.99 14.19 -7.38
CA ASN A 218 -11.64 12.97 -6.92
C ASN A 218 -11.80 11.90 -8.03
N VAL A 219 -11.47 10.64 -7.74
CA VAL A 219 -11.65 9.50 -8.67
C VAL A 219 -13.04 9.48 -9.33
N ASN A 220 -14.06 9.97 -8.62
CA ASN A 220 -15.42 10.15 -9.12
C ASN A 220 -15.53 11.15 -10.29
N THR A 221 -14.83 12.29 -10.26
CA THR A 221 -14.86 13.23 -11.39
C THR A 221 -14.17 12.65 -12.62
N SER A 222 -13.12 11.83 -12.45
CA SER A 222 -12.46 11.14 -13.56
C SER A 222 -13.39 10.16 -14.30
N PHE A 223 -14.19 9.34 -13.60
CA PHE A 223 -15.12 8.41 -14.24
C PHE A 223 -16.18 9.15 -15.08
N TRP A 224 -16.85 10.15 -14.50
CA TRP A 224 -17.88 10.92 -15.21
C TRP A 224 -17.33 11.69 -16.40
N ILE A 225 -16.10 12.20 -16.30
CA ILE A 225 -15.41 12.85 -17.42
C ILE A 225 -15.11 11.85 -18.54
N MET A 226 -14.72 10.62 -18.21
CA MET A 226 -14.46 9.57 -19.19
C MET A 226 -15.75 9.06 -19.84
N LEU A 227 -16.82 8.94 -19.06
CA LEU A 227 -18.16 8.64 -19.59
C LEU A 227 -18.67 9.77 -20.50
N ALA A 228 -18.45 11.03 -20.13
CA ALA A 228 -18.78 12.18 -20.97
C ALA A 228 -17.96 12.21 -22.26
N SER A 229 -16.69 11.78 -22.23
CA SER A 229 -15.86 11.64 -23.44
C SER A 229 -16.36 10.54 -24.38
N PHE A 230 -16.97 9.48 -23.84
CA PHE A 230 -17.59 8.44 -24.65
C PHE A 230 -18.82 8.97 -25.41
N ILE A 231 -19.68 9.75 -24.74
CA ILE A 231 -20.87 10.35 -25.35
C ILE A 231 -20.48 11.49 -26.31
N PHE A 232 -19.44 12.26 -25.97
CA PHE A 232 -18.95 13.38 -26.76
C PHE A 232 -17.45 13.20 -27.06
N PRO A 233 -17.07 12.49 -28.14
CA PRO A 233 -15.67 12.21 -28.50
C PRO A 233 -14.79 13.45 -28.75
N LEU A 234 -15.41 14.62 -28.96
CA LEU A 234 -14.74 15.92 -29.13
C LEU A 234 -14.49 16.66 -27.81
N LEU A 235 -15.05 16.20 -26.70
CA LEU A 235 -14.88 16.82 -25.37
C LEU A 235 -13.42 16.87 -24.87
N PRO A 236 -12.54 15.88 -25.16
CA PRO A 236 -11.11 15.92 -24.81
C PRO A 236 -10.31 17.07 -25.46
N ILE A 237 -10.88 17.76 -26.45
CA ILE A 237 -10.27 18.89 -27.16
C ILE A 237 -10.32 20.17 -26.32
N ALA A 238 -11.31 20.30 -25.43
CA ALA A 238 -11.42 21.44 -24.53
C ALA A 238 -10.17 21.50 -23.64
N SER A 239 -9.65 22.71 -23.41
CA SER A 239 -8.40 23.02 -22.68
C SER A 239 -8.27 22.42 -21.25
N LEU A 240 -9.30 21.74 -20.76
CA LEU A 240 -9.38 21.07 -19.46
C LEU A 240 -8.50 19.80 -19.33
N PHE A 241 -7.99 19.22 -20.42
CA PHE A 241 -7.32 17.90 -20.37
C PHE A 241 -5.78 17.93 -20.35
N PHE A 242 -5.14 19.03 -20.75
CA PHE A 242 -3.68 19.12 -20.84
C PHE A 242 -3.18 20.51 -20.42
N PRO A 243 -2.83 20.72 -19.13
CA PRO A 243 -2.07 21.89 -18.72
C PRO A 243 -0.64 21.80 -19.33
N SER A 244 -0.37 22.65 -20.30
CA SER A 244 0.97 23.02 -20.81
C SER A 244 2.06 21.93 -20.92
N LEU A 245 1.93 21.01 -21.87
CA LEU A 245 3.06 20.24 -22.44
C LEU A 245 4.16 21.11 -23.11
N TYR A 246 4.03 22.45 -23.06
CA TYR A 246 4.97 23.39 -23.69
C TYR A 246 6.04 23.95 -22.74
N LYS A 247 5.90 23.77 -21.42
CA LYS A 247 6.80 24.43 -20.46
C LYS A 247 8.13 23.68 -20.23
N GLU A 248 8.18 22.38 -20.49
CA GLU A 248 9.38 21.56 -20.24
C GLU A 248 10.30 21.40 -21.47
N TYR A 249 9.76 21.49 -22.70
CA TYR A 249 10.55 21.38 -23.93
C TYR A 249 11.19 22.69 -24.41
N SER A 250 10.76 23.87 -23.94
CA SER A 250 11.23 25.17 -24.45
C SER A 250 12.35 25.84 -23.65
N LEU A 251 12.84 25.27 -22.54
CA LEU A 251 13.90 25.89 -21.72
C LEU A 251 15.08 24.96 -21.46
N LYS A 252 15.71 24.47 -22.52
CA LYS A 252 17.18 24.31 -22.55
C LYS A 252 17.74 24.82 -23.88
N PRO A 253 17.87 26.15 -24.09
CA PRO A 253 18.84 26.62 -25.05
C PRO A 253 20.23 26.27 -24.48
N LYS A 254 20.95 25.40 -25.19
CA LYS A 254 22.39 25.18 -25.00
C LYS A 254 23.09 26.55 -25.00
N LYS A 255 23.59 27.01 -23.85
CA LYS A 255 24.60 28.07 -23.78
C LYS A 255 25.88 27.51 -23.17
N LYS A 256 26.88 27.34 -24.04
CA LYS A 256 28.28 27.19 -23.65
C LYS A 256 28.72 28.48 -22.92
N ILE A 257 29.20 28.29 -21.69
CA ILE A 257 30.28 28.99 -20.97
C ILE A 257 30.45 30.50 -21.24
N ASN A 258 30.21 31.35 -20.22
CA ASN A 258 31.27 32.18 -19.63
C ASN A 258 30.86 32.91 -18.35
N LYS A 259 31.89 33.12 -17.52
CA LYS A 259 31.94 33.61 -16.14
C LYS A 259 31.24 34.96 -15.89
N SER A 260 30.81 35.10 -14.62
CA SER A 260 30.73 36.31 -13.79
C SER A 260 30.11 37.57 -14.36
N ILE A 261 29.05 38.08 -13.72
CA ILE A 261 28.93 39.49 -13.28
C ILE A 261 27.69 39.57 -12.37
N GLN A 262 27.90 40.11 -11.16
CA GLN A 262 26.87 40.58 -10.23
C GLN A 262 25.96 41.61 -10.91
N CYS A 263 24.69 41.72 -10.51
CA CYS A 263 24.08 43.03 -10.30
C CYS A 263 22.79 42.97 -9.46
N ARG A 264 22.64 44.02 -8.63
CA ARG A 264 21.58 44.33 -7.67
C ARG A 264 20.25 44.74 -8.33
N PRO A 265 19.13 44.76 -7.57
CA PRO A 265 17.79 45.07 -8.09
C PRO A 265 17.47 46.56 -8.03
N ILE A 266 16.70 47.09 -9.00
CA ILE A 266 15.98 48.36 -8.89
C ILE A 266 14.60 48.26 -9.59
N LEU A 267 13.56 48.58 -8.80
CA LEU A 267 12.21 49.17 -9.03
C LEU A 267 11.98 49.85 -10.41
N SER A 268 10.78 50.07 -11.01
CA SER A 268 9.35 50.08 -10.61
C SER A 268 8.47 50.42 -11.85
N HIS A 269 7.17 50.06 -11.80
CA HIS A 269 5.94 50.67 -12.38
C HIS A 269 5.75 51.10 -13.86
N GLU A 270 4.66 50.53 -14.44
CA GLU A 270 3.61 51.00 -15.38
C GLU A 270 3.59 52.44 -15.97
N ARG A 271 3.24 52.61 -17.27
CA ARG A 271 1.88 52.96 -17.82
C ARG A 271 1.89 53.25 -19.36
N ILE A 272 0.68 53.42 -19.94
CA ILE A 272 0.22 53.29 -21.36
C ILE A 272 0.11 54.64 -22.15
N SER A 273 -0.03 54.55 -23.51
CA SER A 273 -0.62 55.49 -24.54
C SER A 273 0.28 56.53 -25.24
N THR A 274 0.13 57.01 -26.50
CA THR A 274 -0.59 56.73 -27.79
C THR A 274 0.00 57.66 -28.90
N ASP A 275 -0.23 57.32 -30.19
CA ASP A 275 -0.35 58.15 -31.43
C ASP A 275 0.84 58.68 -32.32
N GLU A 276 0.88 58.12 -33.55
CA GLU A 276 0.91 58.67 -34.94
C GLU A 276 1.62 59.98 -35.40
N LYS A 277 2.53 59.90 -36.41
CA LYS A 277 2.38 60.35 -37.85
C LYS A 277 3.70 60.45 -38.67
N ALA A 278 3.67 59.85 -39.88
CA ALA A 278 4.16 60.27 -41.24
C ALA A 278 5.43 61.16 -41.41
N ARG A 279 6.28 61.15 -42.47
CA ARG A 279 6.37 60.57 -43.84
C ARG A 279 7.70 61.07 -44.47
N ASN A 280 8.27 60.32 -45.43
CA ASN A 280 8.88 60.76 -46.74
C ASN A 280 10.18 60.04 -47.17
N GLU A 281 10.22 59.76 -48.47
CA GLU A 281 11.01 58.76 -49.20
C GLU A 281 12.09 59.36 -50.13
N SER A 282 13.06 58.53 -50.57
CA SER A 282 13.60 58.40 -51.95
C SER A 282 14.79 57.38 -51.92
N PHE A 283 14.73 56.15 -52.48
CA PHE A 283 14.72 55.62 -53.87
C PHE A 283 15.95 54.67 -54.08
N PRO A 284 16.04 53.76 -55.07
CA PRO A 284 15.76 52.32 -54.88
C PRO A 284 16.87 51.33 -55.35
N SER A 285 16.79 50.06 -54.91
CA SER A 285 16.92 48.81 -55.71
C SER A 285 17.31 47.62 -54.82
N GLY A 286 16.58 46.51 -54.96
CA GLY A 286 16.76 45.27 -54.17
C GLY A 286 15.55 44.91 -53.28
N ARG A 287 14.43 44.50 -53.91
CA ARG A 287 13.34 43.75 -53.23
C ARG A 287 13.94 42.39 -52.79
N ASN A 288 13.83 41.92 -51.55
CA ASN A 288 12.62 41.69 -50.79
C ASN A 288 12.70 42.23 -49.36
N ARG A 289 11.87 43.23 -49.08
CA ARG A 289 11.45 43.57 -47.72
C ARG A 289 10.29 42.66 -47.33
N ASN A 290 10.42 42.10 -46.12
CA ASN A 290 9.44 42.05 -45.05
C ASN A 290 7.96 41.92 -45.42
N SER A 291 7.33 40.87 -44.91
CA SER A 291 6.04 41.07 -44.26
C SER A 291 5.92 40.15 -43.05
N SER A 292 5.35 40.74 -42.00
CA SER A 292 4.70 40.00 -40.95
C SER A 292 3.81 38.90 -41.54
N LYS A 293 4.21 37.64 -41.34
CA LYS A 293 3.20 36.67 -40.90
C LYS A 293 3.06 36.99 -39.41
N ASN A 294 2.10 37.83 -39.01
CA ASN A 294 0.83 37.28 -38.54
C ASN A 294 1.02 35.80 -38.22
N CYS A 295 1.30 35.46 -36.96
CA CYS A 295 0.83 34.18 -36.45
C CYS A 295 -0.71 34.24 -36.43
N ARG A 296 -1.32 34.25 -37.62
CA ARG A 296 -2.46 33.38 -37.84
C ARG A 296 -1.88 32.02 -37.50
N ILE A 297 -2.25 31.52 -36.33
CA ILE A 297 -2.26 30.08 -36.09
C ILE A 297 -3.02 29.54 -37.31
N GLU A 298 -2.30 28.97 -38.26
CA GLU A 298 -2.95 28.29 -39.38
C GLU A 298 -3.86 27.25 -38.74
N LEU A 299 -5.13 27.24 -39.12
CA LEU A 299 -6.11 26.28 -38.59
C LEU A 299 -5.58 24.84 -38.69
N GLY A 300 -4.66 24.57 -39.63
CA GLY A 300 -3.92 23.32 -39.78
C GLY A 300 -2.96 22.97 -38.63
N ASP A 301 -2.27 23.92 -38.00
CA ASP A 301 -1.36 23.67 -36.86
C ASP A 301 -2.12 23.49 -35.55
N LEU A 302 -3.29 24.15 -35.42
CA LEU A 302 -4.22 23.86 -34.33
C LEU A 302 -4.82 22.45 -34.51
N MET A 303 -5.23 22.08 -35.73
CA MET A 303 -5.78 20.75 -36.05
C MET A 303 -4.76 19.62 -35.87
N SER A 304 -3.48 19.82 -36.20
CA SER A 304 -2.42 18.83 -35.96
C SER A 304 -2.13 18.65 -34.45
N SER A 305 -2.17 19.74 -33.67
CA SER A 305 -2.04 19.69 -32.21
C SER A 305 -3.26 19.06 -31.52
N MET A 306 -4.48 19.27 -32.05
CA MET A 306 -5.72 18.66 -31.55
C MET A 306 -5.78 17.16 -31.86
N GLY A 307 -5.37 16.75 -33.07
CA GLY A 307 -5.29 15.34 -33.44
C GLY A 307 -4.29 14.56 -32.58
N LEU A 308 -3.14 15.18 -32.23
CA LEU A 308 -2.16 14.56 -31.36
C LEU A 308 -2.66 14.41 -29.91
N ARG A 309 -3.41 15.40 -29.39
CA ARG A 309 -4.06 15.33 -28.06
C ARG A 309 -5.10 14.23 -27.98
N ILE A 310 -5.94 14.12 -29.01
CA ILE A 310 -6.94 13.06 -29.14
C ILE A 310 -6.24 11.69 -29.18
N LYS A 311 -5.16 11.58 -29.95
CA LYS A 311 -4.35 10.36 -30.01
C LYS A 311 -3.82 9.98 -28.63
N TYR A 312 -3.14 10.89 -27.92
CA TYR A 312 -2.58 10.58 -26.60
C TYR A 312 -3.65 10.26 -25.56
N PHE A 313 -4.83 10.87 -25.63
CA PHE A 313 -5.97 10.55 -24.77
C PHE A 313 -6.43 9.10 -24.96
N TYR A 314 -6.72 8.69 -26.20
CA TYR A 314 -7.17 7.33 -26.50
C TYR A 314 -6.05 6.28 -26.43
N GLU A 315 -4.79 6.71 -26.50
CA GLU A 315 -3.63 5.84 -26.33
C GLU A 315 -3.38 5.50 -24.84
N ALA A 316 -3.90 6.27 -23.89
CA ALA A 316 -3.73 6.02 -22.47
C ALA A 316 -4.43 4.71 -21.99
N PRO A 317 -3.74 3.84 -21.23
CA PRO A 317 -4.31 2.57 -20.75
C PRO A 317 -5.59 2.73 -19.92
N VAL A 318 -5.66 3.76 -19.08
CA VAL A 318 -6.85 4.05 -18.27
C VAL A 318 -8.09 4.29 -19.15
N VAL A 319 -7.95 5.04 -20.26
CA VAL A 319 -9.06 5.32 -21.19
C VAL A 319 -9.53 4.04 -21.86
N ARG A 320 -8.59 3.21 -22.33
CA ARG A 320 -8.91 1.90 -22.90
C ARG A 320 -9.67 1.04 -21.88
N PHE A 321 -9.18 0.93 -20.66
CA PHE A 321 -9.82 0.11 -19.62
C PHE A 321 -11.31 0.44 -19.42
N TYR A 322 -11.65 1.72 -19.18
CA TYR A 322 -13.05 2.09 -18.97
C TYR A 322 -13.92 1.88 -20.21
N TYR A 323 -13.36 2.07 -21.41
CA TYR A 323 -14.10 1.81 -22.64
C TYR A 323 -14.39 0.32 -22.80
N TYR A 324 -13.43 -0.55 -22.51
CA TYR A 324 -13.65 -1.99 -22.47
C TYR A 324 -14.75 -2.36 -21.45
N VAL A 325 -14.77 -1.74 -20.27
CA VAL A 325 -15.82 -1.97 -19.26
C VAL A 325 -17.20 -1.54 -19.77
N ILE A 326 -17.32 -0.34 -20.36
CA ILE A 326 -18.60 0.17 -20.88
C ILE A 326 -19.13 -0.74 -22.00
N PHE A 327 -18.29 -1.09 -22.98
CA PHE A 327 -18.69 -1.97 -24.08
C PHE A 327 -19.03 -3.38 -23.61
N TYR A 328 -18.39 -3.86 -22.53
CA TYR A 328 -18.72 -5.14 -21.91
C TYR A 328 -20.11 -5.13 -21.25
N PHE A 329 -20.47 -4.06 -20.54
CA PHE A 329 -21.82 -3.93 -19.99
C PHE A 329 -22.89 -3.83 -21.09
N ILE A 330 -22.61 -3.11 -22.19
CA ILE A 330 -23.50 -3.08 -23.37
C ILE A 330 -23.68 -4.49 -23.95
N PHE A 331 -22.59 -5.26 -24.06
CA PHE A 331 -22.65 -6.66 -24.47
C PHE A 331 -23.53 -7.50 -23.55
N LEU A 332 -23.38 -7.40 -22.22
CA LEU A 332 -24.21 -8.16 -21.28
C LEU A 332 -25.69 -7.77 -21.35
N THR A 333 -25.99 -6.48 -21.50
CA THR A 333 -27.38 -6.01 -21.69
C THR A 333 -27.97 -6.55 -23.00
N LEU A 334 -27.20 -6.53 -24.08
CA LEU A 334 -27.61 -7.11 -25.36
C LEU A 334 -27.82 -8.62 -25.26
N PHE A 335 -26.90 -9.35 -24.63
CA PHE A 335 -26.99 -10.80 -24.42
C PHE A 335 -28.26 -11.14 -23.62
N SER A 336 -28.49 -10.44 -22.52
CA SER A 336 -29.70 -10.61 -21.69
C SER A 336 -30.98 -10.31 -22.47
N TYR A 337 -30.99 -9.24 -23.27
CA TYR A 337 -32.12 -8.90 -24.14
C TYR A 337 -32.41 -10.00 -25.17
N VAL A 338 -31.38 -10.49 -25.87
CA VAL A 338 -31.54 -11.59 -26.84
C VAL A 338 -32.09 -12.84 -26.17
N LEU A 339 -31.56 -13.22 -25.01
CA LEU A 339 -31.97 -14.43 -24.29
C LEU A 339 -33.42 -14.37 -23.78
N LEU A 340 -33.85 -13.21 -23.29
CA LEU A 340 -35.18 -13.01 -22.73
C LEU A 340 -36.27 -12.74 -23.77
N VAL A 341 -35.96 -11.98 -24.83
CA VAL A 341 -36.96 -11.44 -25.76
C VAL A 341 -36.89 -12.08 -27.15
N ASP A 342 -35.71 -12.20 -27.76
CA ASP A 342 -35.57 -12.45 -29.21
C ASP A 342 -35.11 -13.89 -29.57
N TYR A 343 -34.76 -14.73 -28.60
CA TYR A 343 -34.27 -16.09 -28.86
C TYR A 343 -35.40 -17.09 -29.17
N PHE A 344 -35.76 -17.19 -30.46
CA PHE A 344 -36.82 -18.07 -30.98
C PHE A 344 -36.28 -19.18 -31.90
N PRO A 345 -37.03 -20.29 -32.09
CA PRO A 345 -36.65 -21.36 -33.01
C PRO A 345 -36.78 -20.92 -34.47
N LEU A 346 -35.86 -21.36 -35.34
CA LEU A 346 -35.74 -20.99 -36.76
C LEU A 346 -36.86 -21.55 -37.67
N ASN A 347 -37.96 -22.04 -37.12
CA ASN A 347 -38.91 -22.85 -37.88
C ASN A 347 -39.76 -22.02 -38.88
N ARG A 348 -39.89 -22.57 -40.09
CA ARG A 348 -40.60 -22.01 -41.25
C ARG A 348 -42.01 -21.53 -40.85
N ASN A 349 -42.32 -20.26 -41.15
CA ASN A 349 -43.64 -19.57 -41.12
C ASN A 349 -43.81 -18.46 -40.07
N GLY A 350 -42.82 -18.20 -39.21
CA GLY A 350 -42.84 -17.10 -38.23
C GLY A 350 -42.52 -15.70 -38.77
N ALA A 351 -42.43 -15.50 -40.09
CA ALA A 351 -42.10 -14.20 -40.73
C ALA A 351 -43.23 -13.15 -40.64
N LYS A 352 -44.03 -13.15 -39.58
CA LYS A 352 -45.09 -12.16 -39.33
C LYS A 352 -45.03 -11.62 -37.90
N ARG A 353 -43.88 -11.07 -37.50
CA ARG A 353 -43.87 -10.10 -36.38
C ARG A 353 -42.79 -9.03 -36.51
N SER A 354 -42.73 -8.41 -37.68
CA SER A 354 -42.34 -7.00 -37.91
C SER A 354 -42.30 -6.81 -39.41
N GLY A 355 -42.94 -5.78 -39.94
CA GLY A 355 -43.09 -5.52 -41.38
C GLY A 355 -41.81 -5.12 -42.13
N ILE A 356 -40.67 -5.76 -41.86
CA ILE A 356 -39.43 -5.61 -42.62
C ILE A 356 -38.93 -7.02 -42.97
N GLN A 357 -38.69 -7.22 -44.27
CA GLN A 357 -38.50 -8.49 -44.95
C GLN A 357 -37.22 -9.26 -44.53
N ASN A 358 -37.34 -10.59 -44.46
CA ASN A 358 -36.35 -11.61 -44.86
C ASN A 358 -34.95 -11.62 -44.21
N LEU A 359 -34.84 -11.63 -42.87
CA LEU A 359 -33.69 -12.29 -42.22
C LEU A 359 -34.15 -13.41 -41.28
N PRO A 360 -33.55 -14.61 -41.36
CA PRO A 360 -33.88 -15.74 -40.47
C PRO A 360 -33.47 -15.50 -39.01
N ILE A 361 -32.67 -14.45 -38.73
CA ILE A 361 -32.10 -14.13 -37.43
C ILE A 361 -32.42 -12.66 -37.10
N PRO A 362 -32.94 -12.33 -35.90
CA PRO A 362 -33.20 -10.94 -35.51
C PRO A 362 -31.91 -10.12 -35.44
N ILE A 363 -32.01 -8.81 -35.71
CA ILE A 363 -30.85 -7.91 -35.81
C ILE A 363 -30.04 -7.87 -34.50
N SER A 364 -30.72 -7.90 -33.35
CA SER A 364 -30.13 -7.95 -32.01
C SER A 364 -29.22 -9.18 -31.81
N GLU A 365 -29.68 -10.35 -32.24
CA GLU A 365 -28.93 -11.60 -32.18
C GLU A 365 -27.77 -11.62 -33.18
N PHE A 366 -27.96 -11.06 -34.38
CA PHE A 366 -26.86 -10.90 -35.34
C PHE A 366 -25.73 -10.02 -34.79
N ILE A 367 -26.07 -8.92 -34.10
CA ILE A 367 -25.08 -8.08 -33.41
C ILE A 367 -24.37 -8.87 -32.31
N LEU A 368 -25.10 -9.70 -31.54
CA LEU A 368 -24.50 -10.56 -30.52
C LEU A 368 -23.48 -11.55 -31.12
N HIS A 369 -23.77 -12.14 -32.28
CA HIS A 369 -22.81 -13.00 -32.99
C HIS A 369 -21.53 -12.24 -33.38
N ILE A 370 -21.64 -10.97 -33.80
CA ILE A 370 -20.47 -10.13 -34.08
C ILE A 370 -19.63 -9.89 -32.82
N TYR A 371 -20.27 -9.67 -31.67
CA TYR A 371 -19.55 -9.56 -30.39
C TYR A 371 -18.80 -10.84 -30.03
N MET A 372 -19.44 -12.00 -30.21
CA MET A 372 -18.81 -13.28 -29.88
C MET A 372 -17.70 -13.65 -30.86
N LEU A 373 -17.85 -13.35 -32.15
CA LEU A 373 -16.78 -13.46 -33.13
C LEU A 373 -15.58 -12.59 -32.73
N ASN A 374 -15.82 -11.36 -32.25
CA ASN A 374 -14.77 -10.48 -31.75
C ASN A 374 -14.00 -11.10 -30.59
N PHE A 375 -14.71 -11.64 -29.58
CA PHE A 375 -14.04 -12.29 -28.46
C PHE A 375 -13.20 -13.50 -28.90
N ILE A 376 -13.67 -14.29 -29.88
CA ILE A 376 -12.88 -15.37 -30.47
C ILE A 376 -11.60 -14.83 -31.10
N ILE A 377 -11.66 -13.74 -31.86
CA ILE A 377 -10.48 -13.11 -32.48
C ILE A 377 -9.53 -12.56 -31.41
N ASP A 378 -10.06 -11.88 -30.39
CA ASP A 378 -9.28 -11.33 -29.28
C ASP A 378 -8.52 -12.44 -28.53
N GLU A 379 -9.18 -13.58 -28.26
CA GLU A 379 -8.53 -14.72 -27.60
C GLU A 379 -7.50 -15.41 -28.51
N ILE A 380 -7.78 -15.57 -29.81
CA ILE A 380 -6.78 -16.08 -30.76
C ILE A 380 -5.55 -15.16 -30.83
N TYR A 381 -5.77 -13.84 -30.82
CA TYR A 381 -4.68 -12.86 -30.82
C TYR A 381 -3.85 -12.93 -29.53
N GLN A 382 -4.49 -13.09 -28.37
CA GLN A 382 -3.79 -13.29 -27.09
C GLN A 382 -2.99 -14.59 -27.03
N VAL A 383 -3.49 -15.67 -27.65
CA VAL A 383 -2.74 -16.92 -27.79
C VAL A 383 -1.51 -16.73 -28.70
N TYR A 384 -1.65 -15.96 -29.79
CA TYR A 384 -0.55 -15.70 -30.72
C TYR A 384 0.57 -14.84 -30.12
N ILE A 385 0.24 -13.85 -29.28
CA ILE A 385 1.25 -12.97 -28.65
C ILE A 385 1.96 -13.63 -27.47
N SER A 386 1.45 -14.75 -26.95
CA SER A 386 2.04 -15.43 -25.80
C SER A 386 3.37 -16.13 -26.17
N ASP A 387 4.46 -15.75 -25.49
CA ASP A 387 5.82 -16.28 -25.69
C ASP A 387 5.93 -17.82 -25.62
N LYS A 388 5.00 -18.47 -24.91
CA LYS A 388 4.86 -19.94 -24.86
C LYS A 388 3.47 -20.30 -25.36
N TRP A 389 3.35 -20.41 -26.68
CA TRP A 389 2.15 -20.58 -27.53
C TRP A 389 0.89 -21.20 -26.90
N ILE A 390 1.00 -22.14 -25.95
CA ILE A 390 -0.15 -22.81 -25.32
C ILE A 390 -0.05 -22.79 -23.78
N HIS A 391 1.07 -23.28 -23.22
CA HIS A 391 1.18 -23.45 -21.77
C HIS A 391 1.12 -22.14 -20.96
N GLY A 392 1.60 -21.03 -21.52
CA GLY A 392 1.53 -19.73 -20.85
C GLY A 392 0.08 -19.24 -20.71
N TYR A 393 -0.69 -19.37 -21.78
CA TYR A 393 -2.08 -18.93 -21.84
C TYR A 393 -2.99 -19.71 -20.87
N PHE A 394 -2.85 -21.05 -20.84
CA PHE A 394 -3.65 -21.91 -19.95
C PHE A 394 -3.32 -21.79 -18.46
N SER A 395 -2.22 -21.11 -18.12
CA SER A 395 -1.85 -20.88 -16.72
C SER A 395 -2.77 -19.89 -16.03
N ASN A 396 -3.40 -18.97 -16.76
CA ASN A 396 -4.32 -17.99 -16.16
C ASN A 396 -5.70 -18.62 -15.96
N ASN A 397 -6.25 -18.48 -14.75
CA ASN A 397 -7.59 -18.98 -14.42
C ASN A 397 -8.68 -18.28 -15.24
N TRP A 398 -8.50 -16.99 -15.52
CA TRP A 398 -9.46 -16.20 -16.27
C TRP A 398 -9.55 -16.63 -17.74
N ASN A 399 -8.39 -16.85 -18.38
CA ASN A 399 -8.34 -17.30 -19.77
C ASN A 399 -8.97 -18.69 -19.95
N ARG A 400 -8.87 -19.57 -18.94
CA ARG A 400 -9.56 -20.86 -18.92
C ARG A 400 -11.08 -20.71 -18.87
N MET A 401 -11.59 -19.74 -18.12
CA MET A 401 -13.02 -19.42 -18.07
C MET A 401 -13.52 -18.83 -19.40
N ASP A 402 -12.74 -17.93 -20.01
CA ASP A 402 -13.10 -17.34 -21.31
C ASP A 402 -13.16 -18.40 -22.41
N LEU A 403 -12.19 -19.32 -22.45
CA LEU A 403 -12.21 -20.44 -23.38
C LEU A 403 -13.43 -21.36 -23.13
N ALA A 404 -13.77 -21.63 -21.87
CA ALA A 404 -14.94 -22.43 -21.52
C ALA A 404 -16.25 -21.77 -21.98
N GLY A 405 -16.38 -20.44 -21.79
CA GLY A 405 -17.51 -19.66 -22.30
C GLY A 405 -17.59 -19.71 -23.83
N ILE A 406 -16.49 -19.44 -24.54
CA ILE A 406 -16.45 -19.50 -26.00
C ILE A 406 -16.83 -20.88 -26.53
N ILE A 407 -16.33 -21.97 -25.93
CA ILE A 407 -16.69 -23.34 -26.34
C ILE A 407 -18.18 -23.61 -26.07
N CYS A 408 -18.70 -23.21 -24.90
CA CYS A 408 -20.11 -23.35 -24.54
C CYS A 408 -21.00 -22.61 -25.57
N TYR A 409 -20.64 -21.38 -25.90
CA TYR A 409 -21.30 -20.57 -26.90
C TYR A 409 -21.28 -21.20 -28.29
N LEU A 410 -20.14 -21.72 -28.74
CA LEU A 410 -20.04 -22.37 -30.05
C LEU A 410 -20.93 -23.61 -30.14
N ILE A 411 -21.03 -24.40 -29.07
CA ILE A 411 -21.95 -25.54 -28.99
C ILE A 411 -23.41 -25.05 -29.03
N ALA A 412 -23.74 -24.00 -28.28
CA ALA A 412 -25.07 -23.38 -28.30
C ALA A 412 -25.44 -22.82 -29.69
N PHE A 413 -24.47 -22.24 -30.39
CA PHE A 413 -24.63 -21.70 -31.74
C PHE A 413 -24.83 -22.81 -32.78
N ILE A 414 -24.05 -23.89 -32.71
CA ILE A 414 -24.20 -25.03 -33.64
C ILE A 414 -25.54 -25.75 -33.41
N THR A 415 -25.89 -26.00 -32.14
CA THR A 415 -27.15 -26.69 -31.79
C THR A 415 -28.39 -25.90 -32.21
N ARG A 416 -28.30 -24.57 -32.28
CA ARG A 416 -29.39 -23.69 -32.74
C ARG A 416 -29.86 -23.97 -34.17
N PHE A 417 -28.98 -24.38 -35.08
CA PHE A 417 -29.34 -24.60 -36.49
C PHE A 417 -30.13 -25.90 -36.72
N PHE A 418 -30.20 -26.79 -35.73
CA PHE A 418 -30.99 -28.01 -35.83
C PHE A 418 -32.48 -27.74 -35.55
N VAL A 419 -33.34 -28.23 -36.43
CA VAL A 419 -34.78 -27.88 -36.47
C VAL A 419 -35.61 -28.52 -35.33
N SER A 420 -35.09 -29.53 -34.63
CA SER A 420 -35.82 -30.23 -33.58
C SER A 420 -36.02 -29.38 -32.32
N GLU A 421 -37.23 -29.38 -31.76
CA GLU A 421 -37.59 -28.60 -30.56
C GLU A 421 -36.75 -28.94 -29.32
N SER A 422 -36.37 -30.21 -29.12
CA SER A 422 -35.54 -30.64 -28.00
C SER A 422 -34.10 -30.11 -28.08
N ILE A 423 -33.50 -30.10 -29.28
CA ILE A 423 -32.16 -29.55 -29.50
C ILE A 423 -32.19 -28.01 -29.37
N PHE A 424 -33.28 -27.36 -29.77
CA PHE A 424 -33.47 -25.92 -29.52
C PHE A 424 -33.61 -25.60 -28.03
N ALA A 425 -34.33 -26.43 -27.26
CA ALA A 425 -34.39 -26.26 -25.81
C ALA A 425 -32.98 -26.41 -25.18
N ALA A 426 -32.19 -27.38 -25.65
CA ALA A 426 -30.81 -27.55 -25.23
C ALA A 426 -29.93 -26.34 -25.59
N SER A 427 -30.09 -25.76 -26.79
CA SER A 427 -29.33 -24.57 -27.20
C SER A 427 -29.66 -23.35 -26.32
N LYS A 428 -30.93 -23.18 -25.93
CA LYS A 428 -31.35 -22.13 -24.99
C LYS A 428 -30.76 -22.33 -23.60
N ILE A 429 -30.72 -23.56 -23.09
CA ILE A 429 -30.10 -23.88 -21.79
C ILE A 429 -28.60 -23.58 -21.82
N LEU A 430 -27.89 -24.00 -22.88
CA LEU A 430 -26.47 -23.72 -23.04
C LEU A 430 -26.19 -22.22 -23.13
N MET A 431 -27.02 -21.47 -23.85
CA MET A 431 -26.91 -20.01 -23.93
C MET A 431 -27.14 -19.33 -22.56
N SER A 432 -28.05 -19.86 -21.73
CA SER A 432 -28.26 -19.39 -20.35
C SER A 432 -27.08 -19.68 -19.43
N ILE A 433 -26.44 -20.84 -19.57
CA ILE A 433 -25.22 -21.18 -18.82
C ILE A 433 -24.05 -20.29 -19.27
N ASP A 434 -23.93 -20.08 -20.58
CA ASP A 434 -22.90 -19.20 -21.15
C ASP A 434 -23.03 -17.76 -20.61
N PHE A 435 -24.26 -17.22 -20.53
CA PHE A 435 -24.51 -15.91 -19.92
C PHE A 435 -23.95 -15.80 -18.48
N ILE A 436 -24.08 -16.85 -17.68
CA ILE A 436 -23.54 -16.88 -16.30
C ILE A 436 -22.01 -16.79 -16.32
N ILE A 437 -21.34 -17.48 -17.25
CA ILE A 437 -19.89 -17.44 -17.41
C ILE A 437 -19.44 -16.00 -17.72
N TRP A 438 -20.11 -15.32 -18.66
CA TRP A 438 -19.83 -13.92 -19.00
C TRP A 438 -20.17 -12.95 -17.85
N CYS A 439 -21.17 -13.24 -17.03
CA CYS A 439 -21.45 -12.45 -15.82
C CYS A 439 -20.31 -12.56 -14.79
N ILE A 440 -19.80 -13.77 -14.54
CA ILE A 440 -18.67 -13.99 -13.61
C ILE A 440 -17.41 -13.26 -14.12
N ARG A 441 -17.21 -13.21 -15.43
CA ARG A 441 -16.08 -12.50 -16.05
C ARG A 441 -16.03 -11.00 -15.73
N VAL A 442 -17.15 -10.36 -15.34
CA VAL A 442 -17.16 -8.96 -14.85
C VAL A 442 -16.22 -8.76 -13.66
N LEU A 443 -16.09 -9.76 -12.79
CA LEU A 443 -15.23 -9.69 -11.61
C LEU A 443 -13.77 -9.42 -11.98
N TYR A 444 -13.33 -9.78 -13.19
CA TYR A 444 -12.00 -9.47 -13.68
C TYR A 444 -11.74 -7.96 -13.75
N PHE A 445 -12.69 -7.17 -14.27
CA PHE A 445 -12.51 -5.72 -14.35
C PHE A 445 -12.39 -5.07 -12.97
N PHE A 446 -13.11 -5.61 -11.98
CA PHE A 446 -13.03 -5.14 -10.60
C PHE A 446 -11.68 -5.43 -9.93
N THR A 447 -10.86 -6.35 -10.48
CA THR A 447 -9.49 -6.57 -9.96
C THR A 447 -8.56 -5.38 -10.21
N ALA A 448 -8.86 -4.51 -11.17
CA ALA A 448 -8.07 -3.29 -11.43
C ALA A 448 -8.27 -2.21 -10.36
N TYR A 449 -9.38 -2.24 -9.62
CA TYR A 449 -9.74 -1.21 -8.66
C TYR A 449 -9.04 -1.41 -7.32
N GLU A 450 -8.35 -0.38 -6.82
CA GLU A 450 -7.48 -0.46 -5.64
C GLU A 450 -8.21 -0.92 -4.36
N MET A 451 -9.46 -0.50 -4.15
CA MET A 451 -10.21 -0.85 -2.94
C MET A 451 -10.86 -2.24 -3.01
N LEU A 452 -11.15 -2.74 -4.21
CA LEU A 452 -11.92 -3.97 -4.43
C LEU A 452 -11.03 -5.16 -4.84
N GLY A 453 -9.92 -4.90 -5.52
CA GLY A 453 -9.00 -5.92 -6.00
C GLY A 453 -8.43 -6.81 -4.90
N PRO A 454 -7.83 -6.27 -3.81
CA PRO A 454 -7.35 -7.09 -2.69
C PRO A 454 -8.47 -7.91 -2.03
N LYS A 455 -9.70 -7.40 -2.01
CA LYS A 455 -10.87 -8.10 -1.46
C LYS A 455 -11.30 -9.28 -2.35
N LEU A 456 -11.23 -9.14 -3.68
CA LEU A 456 -11.52 -10.26 -4.60
C LEU A 456 -10.47 -11.37 -4.48
N VAL A 457 -9.18 -11.01 -4.36
CA VAL A 457 -8.11 -11.96 -4.10
C VAL A 457 -8.31 -12.67 -2.75
N MET A 458 -8.77 -11.94 -1.73
CA MET A 458 -9.13 -12.48 -0.42
C MET A 458 -10.29 -13.48 -0.53
N ILE A 459 -11.39 -13.14 -1.22
CA ILE A 459 -12.53 -14.06 -1.43
C ILE A 459 -12.08 -15.34 -2.11
N TYR A 460 -11.33 -15.25 -3.22
CA TYR A 460 -10.84 -16.43 -3.93
C TYR A 460 -9.99 -17.34 -3.03
N ARG A 461 -9.13 -16.73 -2.21
CA ARG A 461 -8.26 -17.49 -1.31
C ARG A 461 -9.01 -18.10 -0.15
N MET A 462 -9.92 -17.37 0.49
CA MET A 462 -10.77 -17.89 1.56
C MET A 462 -11.69 -19.01 1.07
N MET A 463 -12.17 -18.92 -0.17
CA MET A 463 -12.93 -19.98 -0.84
C MET A 463 -12.14 -21.28 -0.99
N LYS A 464 -10.87 -21.19 -1.40
CA LYS A 464 -10.02 -22.36 -1.63
C LYS A 464 -9.43 -22.94 -0.34
N ASP A 465 -8.89 -22.08 0.52
CA ASP A 465 -8.08 -22.49 1.66
C ASP A 465 -8.95 -22.94 2.85
N THR A 466 -10.15 -22.35 3.03
CA THR A 466 -10.98 -22.56 4.23
C THR A 466 -12.39 -23.08 3.89
N PHE A 467 -13.09 -22.44 2.96
CA PHE A 467 -14.50 -22.76 2.66
C PHE A 467 -14.67 -24.16 2.07
N LEU A 468 -13.78 -24.59 1.16
CA LEU A 468 -13.89 -25.93 0.55
C LEU A 468 -13.79 -27.04 1.61
N ILE A 469 -12.87 -26.89 2.57
CA ILE A 469 -12.74 -27.81 3.71
C ILE A 469 -14.05 -27.85 4.52
N PHE A 470 -14.61 -26.68 4.81
CA PHE A 470 -15.88 -26.57 5.52
C PHE A 470 -17.07 -27.20 4.76
N VAL A 471 -17.17 -26.99 3.44
CA VAL A 471 -18.21 -27.60 2.60
C VAL A 471 -18.11 -29.12 2.66
N CYS A 472 -16.90 -29.69 2.66
CA CYS A 472 -16.72 -31.14 2.86
C CYS A 472 -17.25 -31.60 4.23
N PHE A 473 -17.02 -30.83 5.30
CA PHE A 473 -17.58 -31.14 6.62
C PHE A 473 -19.10 -31.08 6.64
N ILE A 474 -19.71 -30.01 6.11
CA ILE A 474 -21.18 -29.88 6.02
C ILE A 474 -21.79 -31.02 5.18
N LEU A 475 -21.14 -31.40 4.07
CA LEU A 475 -21.65 -32.44 3.17
C LEU A 475 -21.83 -33.78 3.90
N VAL A 476 -20.91 -34.14 4.80
CA VAL A 476 -20.98 -35.39 5.58
C VAL A 476 -22.23 -35.40 6.47
N PHE A 477 -22.45 -34.33 7.24
CA PHE A 477 -23.62 -34.21 8.11
C PHE A 477 -24.93 -34.11 7.32
N LEU A 478 -24.89 -33.39 6.19
CA LEU A 478 -26.03 -33.22 5.30
C LEU A 478 -26.47 -34.55 4.71
N LEU A 479 -25.56 -35.35 4.18
CA LEU A 479 -25.88 -36.66 3.61
C LEU A 479 -26.41 -37.62 4.68
N ALA A 480 -25.80 -37.65 5.86
CA ALA A 480 -26.26 -38.47 6.98
C ALA A 480 -27.69 -38.12 7.38
N PHE A 481 -28.00 -36.83 7.53
CA PHE A 481 -29.35 -36.36 7.87
C PHE A 481 -30.36 -36.66 6.75
N SER A 482 -30.01 -36.35 5.51
CA SER A 482 -30.88 -36.46 4.33
C SER A 482 -31.30 -37.91 4.08
N ILE A 483 -30.33 -38.83 4.07
CA ILE A 483 -30.59 -40.25 3.78
C ILE A 483 -31.43 -40.87 4.89
N THR A 484 -31.09 -40.60 6.15
CA THR A 484 -31.80 -41.17 7.31
C THR A 484 -33.23 -40.66 7.40
N SER A 485 -33.43 -39.34 7.25
CA SER A 485 -34.76 -38.74 7.31
C SER A 485 -35.66 -39.21 6.18
N TRP A 486 -35.11 -39.26 4.96
CA TRP A 486 -35.86 -39.75 3.79
C TRP A 486 -36.19 -41.24 3.90
N SER A 487 -35.26 -42.06 4.41
CA SER A 487 -35.49 -43.48 4.64
C SER A 487 -36.64 -43.74 5.63
N LEU A 488 -36.73 -42.95 6.69
CA LEU A 488 -37.78 -43.11 7.71
C LEU A 488 -39.15 -42.66 7.19
N LEU A 489 -39.18 -41.56 6.43
CA LEU A 489 -40.41 -41.02 5.83
C LEU A 489 -40.90 -41.84 4.62
N SER A 490 -40.00 -42.53 3.92
CA SER A 490 -40.32 -43.32 2.71
C SER A 490 -41.03 -44.66 3.02
N THR A 491 -41.30 -44.98 4.28
CA THR A 491 -41.92 -46.26 4.69
C THR A 491 -43.41 -46.37 4.36
N LYS A 492 -44.11 -45.24 4.08
CA LYS A 492 -45.52 -45.24 3.63
C LYS A 492 -45.71 -45.56 2.14
N ASN A 493 -44.67 -45.47 1.30
CA ASN A 493 -44.72 -45.90 -0.10
C ASN A 493 -44.02 -47.26 -0.22
N GLN A 494 -44.77 -48.37 -0.29
CA GLN A 494 -44.17 -49.69 -0.53
C GLN A 494 -43.37 -49.69 -1.85
N ILE A 495 -42.04 -49.75 -1.75
CA ILE A 495 -41.19 -50.20 -2.86
C ILE A 495 -41.35 -51.72 -2.93
N THR A 496 -42.40 -52.17 -3.61
CA THR A 496 -42.64 -53.60 -3.84
C THR A 496 -41.75 -54.07 -5.00
N TRP A 497 -40.70 -54.82 -4.69
CA TRP A 497 -39.88 -55.51 -5.68
C TRP A 497 -40.67 -56.68 -6.31
N LEU A 498 -41.52 -56.40 -7.29
CA LEU A 498 -42.17 -57.45 -8.08
C LEU A 498 -41.21 -57.93 -9.17
N TYR A 499 -40.63 -59.12 -8.97
CA TYR A 499 -39.98 -59.90 -10.02
C TYR A 499 -41.02 -60.31 -11.07
N SER A 500 -40.99 -59.71 -12.25
CA SER A 500 -41.73 -60.21 -13.41
C SER A 500 -40.89 -61.25 -14.15
N ILE A 501 -41.23 -62.53 -13.98
CA ILE A 501 -40.80 -63.60 -14.88
C ILE A 501 -41.64 -63.44 -16.15
N ASN A 502 -41.09 -62.79 -17.18
CA ASN A 502 -41.22 -63.11 -18.61
C ASN A 502 -40.62 -61.98 -19.46
N GLY A 503 -39.59 -62.33 -20.24
CA GLY A 503 -38.70 -61.37 -20.89
C GLY A 503 -39.38 -60.38 -21.82
N SER A 504 -39.42 -59.11 -21.41
CA SER A 504 -39.34 -57.94 -22.28
C SER A 504 -38.81 -56.76 -21.44
N LEU A 505 -38.12 -55.82 -22.10
CA LEU A 505 -37.25 -54.79 -21.51
C LEU A 505 -37.86 -54.08 -20.28
N ILE A 506 -37.03 -54.01 -19.23
CA ILE A 506 -37.36 -53.63 -17.86
C ILE A 506 -37.74 -52.14 -17.77
N ASN A 507 -39.03 -51.85 -17.60
CA ASN A 507 -39.52 -50.62 -16.96
C ASN A 507 -40.10 -51.02 -15.60
N PHE A 508 -39.49 -50.51 -14.53
CA PHE A 508 -39.90 -50.77 -13.14
C PHE A 508 -41.15 -49.96 -12.80
N THR A 509 -42.25 -50.63 -12.47
CA THR A 509 -43.51 -50.02 -12.03
C THR A 509 -43.75 -50.29 -10.54
N ILE A 510 -43.91 -49.23 -9.75
CA ILE A 510 -44.44 -49.28 -8.38
C ILE A 510 -45.92 -48.92 -8.45
N ALA A 511 -46.77 -49.69 -7.77
CA ALA A 511 -48.20 -49.45 -7.68
C ALA A 511 -48.50 -48.41 -6.58
N ASP A 512 -48.53 -47.15 -6.96
CA ASP A 512 -49.59 -46.23 -6.60
C ASP A 512 -49.91 -45.42 -7.87
N GLU A 513 -51.17 -45.11 -8.15
CA GLU A 513 -51.60 -44.62 -9.46
C GLU A 513 -50.74 -43.44 -9.97
N ASN A 514 -49.90 -43.73 -10.97
CA ASN A 514 -49.28 -42.80 -11.93
C ASN A 514 -47.99 -42.01 -11.58
N LYS A 515 -47.11 -42.43 -10.66
CA LYS A 515 -45.73 -41.89 -10.63
C LYS A 515 -44.63 -42.94 -10.41
N VAL A 516 -44.01 -43.36 -11.51
CA VAL A 516 -42.73 -44.09 -11.50
C VAL A 516 -41.61 -43.12 -11.09
N LEU A 517 -41.10 -43.24 -9.87
CA LEU A 517 -39.89 -42.50 -9.45
C LEU A 517 -38.65 -43.16 -10.06
N SER A 518 -37.94 -42.41 -10.90
CA SER A 518 -36.62 -42.80 -11.40
C SER A 518 -35.55 -42.73 -10.29
N ASN A 519 -34.53 -43.59 -10.34
CA ASN A 519 -33.42 -43.61 -9.35
C ASN A 519 -32.77 -42.23 -9.15
N TRP A 520 -32.80 -41.36 -10.15
CA TRP A 520 -32.26 -40.00 -10.08
C TRP A 520 -33.16 -39.02 -9.31
N GLN A 521 -34.47 -39.17 -9.38
CA GLN A 521 -35.42 -38.34 -8.63
C GLN A 521 -35.26 -38.59 -7.14
N LEU A 522 -35.07 -39.85 -6.72
CA LEU A 522 -34.79 -40.19 -5.33
C LEU A 522 -33.56 -39.44 -4.79
N ILE A 523 -32.44 -39.49 -5.53
CA ILE A 523 -31.18 -38.82 -5.13
C ILE A 523 -31.40 -37.30 -5.00
N ARG A 524 -32.08 -36.68 -5.97
CA ARG A 524 -32.38 -35.25 -5.96
C ARG A 524 -33.24 -34.88 -4.76
N ASP A 525 -34.30 -35.62 -4.50
CA ASP A 525 -35.28 -35.29 -3.48
C ASP A 525 -34.70 -35.50 -2.06
N VAL A 526 -33.91 -36.56 -1.86
CA VAL A 526 -33.10 -36.78 -0.65
C VAL A 526 -32.16 -35.60 -0.40
N PHE A 527 -31.37 -35.20 -1.39
CA PHE A 527 -30.37 -34.14 -1.21
C PHE A 527 -31.00 -32.77 -0.97
N ASN A 528 -32.09 -32.46 -1.68
CA ASN A 528 -32.86 -31.24 -1.48
C ASN A 528 -33.48 -31.19 -0.07
N TRP A 529 -33.99 -32.32 0.43
CA TRP A 529 -34.57 -32.40 1.77
C TRP A 529 -33.62 -31.91 2.85
N GLY A 530 -32.32 -32.25 2.78
CA GLY A 530 -31.32 -31.75 3.72
C GLY A 530 -30.87 -30.31 3.48
N ILE A 531 -30.60 -29.93 2.21
CA ILE A 531 -30.08 -28.60 1.87
C ILE A 531 -31.01 -27.48 2.31
N TRP A 532 -32.30 -27.59 2.02
CA TRP A 532 -33.26 -26.53 2.33
C TRP A 532 -33.34 -26.26 3.85
N LYS A 533 -33.13 -27.29 4.69
CA LYS A 533 -33.09 -27.15 6.15
C LYS A 533 -31.85 -26.37 6.63
N VAL A 534 -30.69 -26.53 5.99
CA VAL A 534 -29.48 -25.73 6.29
C VAL A 534 -29.72 -24.24 6.01
N PHE A 535 -30.42 -23.92 4.91
CA PHE A 535 -30.75 -22.53 4.54
C PHE A 535 -31.98 -21.95 5.27
N GLY A 536 -32.49 -22.63 6.29
CA GLY A 536 -33.57 -22.13 7.14
C GLY A 536 -34.99 -22.36 6.58
N GLN A 537 -35.13 -23.05 5.45
CA GLN A 537 -36.44 -23.47 4.96
C GLN A 537 -36.86 -24.76 5.66
N VAL A 538 -37.39 -24.60 6.88
CA VAL A 538 -38.05 -25.68 7.62
C VAL A 538 -39.46 -25.86 7.07
N ALA A 539 -39.59 -26.21 5.78
CA ALA A 539 -40.89 -26.52 5.21
C ALA A 539 -41.53 -27.71 5.95
N GLU A 540 -42.76 -27.52 6.43
CA GLU A 540 -43.69 -28.61 6.73
C GLU A 540 -43.96 -29.40 5.43
N PRO A 541 -44.26 -30.71 5.51
CA PRO A 541 -44.58 -31.47 4.31
C PRO A 541 -45.87 -30.91 3.70
N TYR A 542 -45.72 -30.20 2.58
CA TYR A 542 -46.69 -29.96 1.49
C TYR A 542 -48.17 -29.81 1.90
N ASN A 543 -48.67 -28.58 1.94
CA ASN A 543 -50.12 -28.30 1.97
C ASN A 543 -50.52 -27.63 0.65
N ASP A 544 -50.79 -28.43 -0.38
CA ASP A 544 -51.60 -27.99 -1.53
C ASP A 544 -52.93 -28.75 -1.50
N ASN A 545 -53.95 -28.02 -1.07
CA ASN A 545 -55.38 -28.22 -1.22
C ASN A 545 -55.86 -29.49 -1.99
N ASN A 546 -56.58 -30.33 -1.25
CA ASN A 546 -57.56 -31.35 -1.67
C ASN A 546 -57.05 -32.59 -2.42
N THR A 547 -56.77 -33.68 -1.70
CA THR A 547 -57.70 -34.79 -1.36
C THR A 547 -56.89 -35.93 -0.75
N ASP A 548 -57.35 -36.40 0.41
CA ASP A 548 -57.06 -37.69 1.04
C ASP A 548 -55.60 -38.16 1.11
N MET A 549 -54.88 -37.68 2.14
CA MET A 549 -54.21 -38.59 3.08
C MET A 549 -53.66 -37.83 4.29
N GLU A 550 -54.20 -38.20 5.46
CA GLU A 550 -53.64 -38.13 6.81
C GLU A 550 -52.76 -36.90 7.16
N VAL A 551 -53.33 -36.03 8.01
CA VAL A 551 -52.60 -35.52 9.18
C VAL A 551 -51.69 -36.64 9.64
N VAL A 552 -50.35 -36.46 9.58
CA VAL A 552 -49.40 -37.42 10.14
C VAL A 552 -49.96 -37.78 11.50
N SER A 553 -50.52 -38.99 11.60
CA SER A 553 -51.33 -39.39 12.75
C SER A 553 -50.52 -39.10 14.00
N GLU A 554 -51.16 -38.60 15.06
CA GLU A 554 -50.53 -38.32 16.37
C GLU A 554 -49.74 -39.52 16.96
N ASN A 555 -49.69 -40.68 16.29
CA ASN A 555 -48.99 -41.90 16.67
C ASN A 555 -47.90 -42.39 15.67
N ASP A 556 -47.45 -41.59 14.70
CA ASP A 556 -46.38 -42.03 13.78
C ASP A 556 -44.99 -41.81 14.40
N ILE A 557 -44.47 -42.84 15.08
CA ILE A 557 -43.19 -42.84 15.82
C ILE A 557 -42.04 -42.33 14.92
N TYR A 558 -42.07 -42.65 13.63
CA TYR A 558 -41.04 -42.25 12.67
C TYR A 558 -41.07 -40.76 12.35
N GLY A 559 -42.26 -40.15 12.22
CA GLY A 559 -42.41 -38.71 11.97
C GLY A 559 -41.92 -37.86 13.15
N THR A 560 -42.26 -38.26 14.37
CA THR A 560 -41.78 -37.61 15.60
C THR A 560 -40.26 -37.73 15.74
N PHE A 561 -39.67 -38.88 15.40
CA PHE A 561 -38.23 -39.05 15.40
C PHE A 561 -37.54 -38.14 14.37
N VAL A 562 -38.07 -38.07 13.14
CA VAL A 562 -37.50 -37.21 12.09
C VAL A 562 -37.59 -35.73 12.47
N PHE A 563 -38.67 -35.32 13.13
CA PHE A 563 -38.79 -33.96 13.67
C PHE A 563 -37.74 -33.65 14.74
N LEU A 564 -37.57 -34.54 15.72
CA LEU A 564 -36.52 -34.40 16.75
C LEU A 564 -35.10 -34.40 16.14
N TYR A 565 -34.86 -35.28 15.17
CA TYR A 565 -33.59 -35.35 14.47
C TYR A 565 -33.32 -34.10 13.62
N ALA A 566 -34.35 -33.50 13.02
CA ALA A 566 -34.26 -32.23 12.31
C ALA A 566 -33.91 -31.07 13.26
N ILE A 567 -34.45 -31.03 14.48
CA ILE A 567 -34.07 -30.03 15.49
C ILE A 567 -32.57 -30.15 15.81
N ILE A 568 -32.09 -31.37 16.08
CA ILE A 568 -30.67 -31.63 16.36
C ILE A 568 -29.80 -31.21 15.16
N PHE A 569 -30.20 -31.57 13.95
CA PHE A 569 -29.47 -31.22 12.73
C PHE A 569 -29.38 -29.70 12.54
N VAL A 570 -30.48 -28.96 12.71
CA VAL A 570 -30.50 -27.49 12.59
C VAL A 570 -29.63 -26.83 13.65
N VAL A 571 -29.62 -27.35 14.88
CA VAL A 571 -28.70 -26.86 15.93
C VAL A 571 -27.25 -27.10 15.52
N ILE A 572 -26.91 -28.30 15.05
CA ILE A 572 -25.55 -28.61 14.60
C ILE A 572 -25.14 -27.77 13.38
N SER A 573 -25.99 -27.65 12.36
CA SER A 573 -25.65 -26.92 11.14
C SER A 573 -25.59 -25.40 11.35
N ASN A 574 -26.62 -24.83 11.98
CA ASN A 574 -26.82 -23.38 11.99
C ASN A 574 -26.24 -22.72 13.25
N VAL A 575 -26.19 -23.42 14.38
CA VAL A 575 -25.60 -22.88 15.62
C VAL A 575 -24.14 -23.28 15.77
N LEU A 576 -23.76 -24.52 15.44
CA LEU A 576 -22.38 -24.95 15.59
C LEU A 576 -21.56 -24.71 14.32
N LEU A 577 -21.89 -25.33 13.19
CA LEU A 577 -21.05 -25.30 12.00
C LEU A 577 -20.95 -23.90 11.38
N LEU A 578 -22.04 -23.13 11.29
CA LEU A 578 -21.99 -21.77 10.77
C LEU A 578 -21.11 -20.84 11.64
N ASN A 579 -21.20 -20.95 12.97
CA ASN A 579 -20.37 -20.15 13.89
C ASN A 579 -18.90 -20.56 13.83
N VAL A 580 -18.61 -21.85 13.66
CA VAL A 580 -17.24 -22.33 13.40
C VAL A 580 -16.71 -21.78 12.08
N LEU A 581 -17.51 -21.72 11.02
CA LEU A 581 -17.10 -21.10 9.75
C LEU A 581 -16.74 -19.63 9.94
N ILE A 582 -17.57 -18.87 10.67
CA ILE A 582 -17.30 -17.46 10.98
C ILE A 582 -16.00 -17.33 11.78
N ALA A 583 -15.76 -18.19 12.78
CA ALA A 583 -14.53 -18.19 13.56
C ALA A 583 -13.29 -18.51 12.70
N MET A 584 -13.35 -19.54 11.85
CA MET A 584 -12.27 -19.91 10.92
C MET A 584 -11.96 -18.77 9.94
N PHE A 585 -12.98 -18.07 9.44
CA PHE A 585 -12.77 -16.90 8.61
C PHE A 585 -12.15 -15.73 9.38
N ASN A 586 -12.58 -15.46 10.61
CA ASN A 586 -12.01 -14.39 11.43
C ASN A 586 -10.53 -14.63 11.78
N GLU A 587 -10.13 -15.87 12.03
CA GLU A 587 -8.73 -16.21 12.28
C GLU A 587 -7.88 -16.06 11.00
N THR A 588 -8.39 -16.55 9.87
CA THR A 588 -7.62 -16.56 8.61
C THR A 588 -7.55 -15.20 7.91
N ILE A 589 -8.50 -14.28 8.17
CA ILE A 589 -8.57 -13.00 7.44
C ILE A 589 -7.31 -12.15 7.63
N GLY A 590 -6.71 -12.13 8.83
CA GLY A 590 -5.53 -11.32 9.12
C GLY A 590 -4.30 -11.70 8.28
N ASP A 591 -4.02 -12.99 8.16
CA ASP A 591 -2.92 -13.51 7.36
C ASP A 591 -3.19 -13.42 5.85
N VAL A 592 -4.45 -13.65 5.47
CA VAL A 592 -4.88 -13.51 4.07
C VAL A 592 -4.77 -12.07 3.61
N ILE A 593 -5.12 -11.06 4.42
CA ILE A 593 -5.01 -9.63 4.08
C ILE A 593 -3.55 -9.26 3.76
N LYS A 594 -2.60 -9.67 4.60
CA LYS A 594 -1.17 -9.36 4.39
C LYS A 594 -0.66 -9.93 3.07
N LYS A 595 -1.02 -11.19 2.77
CA LYS A 595 -0.58 -11.87 1.53
C LYS A 595 -1.37 -11.44 0.30
N SER A 596 -2.67 -11.11 0.43
CA SER A 596 -3.55 -10.75 -0.68
C SER A 596 -3.18 -9.41 -1.31
N ASN A 597 -2.78 -8.42 -0.50
CA ASN A 597 -2.35 -7.12 -1.02
C ASN A 597 -1.08 -7.25 -1.88
N MET A 598 -0.08 -8.01 -1.41
CA MET A 598 1.12 -8.30 -2.20
C MET A 598 0.78 -9.00 -3.53
N ILE A 599 -0.08 -10.01 -3.48
CA ILE A 599 -0.52 -10.74 -4.69
C ILE A 599 -1.28 -9.83 -5.64
N TRP A 600 -2.16 -8.97 -5.12
CA TRP A 600 -2.91 -8.02 -5.93
C TRP A 600 -1.98 -7.01 -6.62
N ARG A 601 -1.02 -6.43 -5.89
CA ARG A 601 0.02 -5.53 -6.44
C ARG A 601 0.82 -6.21 -7.56
N TYR A 602 1.16 -7.49 -7.39
CA TYR A 602 1.80 -8.30 -8.42
C TYR A 602 0.87 -8.52 -9.64
N GLN A 603 -0.39 -8.89 -9.43
CA GLN A 603 -1.35 -9.10 -10.53
C GLN A 603 -1.62 -7.82 -11.34
N ARG A 604 -1.60 -6.67 -10.66
CA ARG A 604 -1.77 -5.36 -11.28
C ARG A 604 -0.74 -5.06 -12.36
N PHE A 605 0.50 -5.55 -12.22
CA PHE A 605 1.53 -5.43 -13.24
C PHE A 605 1.07 -6.02 -14.59
N PHE A 606 0.54 -7.24 -14.56
CA PHE A 606 0.06 -7.93 -15.76
C PHE A 606 -1.17 -7.24 -16.36
N LEU A 607 -2.07 -6.74 -15.51
CA LEU A 607 -3.25 -6.01 -15.95
C LEU A 607 -2.87 -4.71 -16.69
N VAL A 608 -1.98 -3.90 -16.12
CA VAL A 608 -1.52 -2.65 -16.76
C VAL A 608 -0.81 -2.95 -18.08
N HIS A 609 0.01 -4.01 -18.11
CA HIS A 609 0.70 -4.42 -19.33
C HIS A 609 -0.29 -4.88 -20.42
N GLU A 610 -1.28 -5.70 -20.06
CA GLU A 610 -2.34 -6.16 -20.98
C GLU A 610 -3.11 -4.97 -21.60
N PHE A 611 -3.58 -4.02 -20.78
CA PHE A 611 -4.33 -2.86 -21.28
C PHE A 611 -3.45 -1.86 -22.06
N SER A 612 -2.13 -1.86 -21.83
CA SER A 612 -1.20 -1.07 -22.64
C SER A 612 -1.03 -1.62 -24.06
N GLU A 613 -1.19 -2.94 -24.25
CA GLU A 613 -1.04 -3.61 -25.55
C GLU A 613 -2.36 -3.81 -26.30
N LYS A 614 -3.50 -3.76 -25.61
CA LYS A 614 -4.84 -3.87 -26.22
C LYS A 614 -5.10 -2.80 -27.27
N PRO A 615 -5.89 -3.12 -28.33
CA PRO A 615 -6.25 -2.13 -29.33
C PRO A 615 -7.01 -0.95 -28.73
N ILE A 616 -6.92 0.19 -29.40
CA ILE A 616 -7.52 1.46 -28.94
C ILE A 616 -9.05 1.36 -28.94
N LEU A 617 -9.61 0.66 -29.94
CA LEU A 617 -11.05 0.47 -30.09
C LEU A 617 -11.48 -0.83 -29.40
N PRO A 618 -12.41 -0.78 -28.43
CA PRO A 618 -12.96 -1.97 -27.78
C PRO A 618 -13.89 -2.75 -28.71
N SER A 619 -14.17 -4.00 -28.36
CA SER A 619 -15.10 -4.88 -29.07
C SER A 619 -16.51 -4.26 -29.06
N PRO A 620 -17.21 -4.15 -30.21
CA PRO A 620 -17.02 -4.92 -31.44
C PRO A 620 -16.19 -4.22 -32.54
N LEU A 621 -15.70 -3.00 -32.27
CA LEU A 621 -14.99 -2.18 -33.27
C LEU A 621 -13.51 -2.60 -33.45
N SER A 622 -13.02 -3.48 -32.57
CA SER A 622 -11.66 -4.03 -32.62
C SER A 622 -11.37 -4.80 -33.92
N ILE A 623 -12.37 -5.39 -34.60
CA ILE A 623 -12.19 -6.03 -35.93
C ILE A 623 -11.49 -5.07 -36.91
N ILE A 624 -11.88 -3.79 -36.92
CA ILE A 624 -11.31 -2.80 -37.84
C ILE A 624 -9.81 -2.61 -37.56
N TYR A 625 -9.43 -2.58 -36.28
CA TYR A 625 -8.03 -2.47 -35.88
C TYR A 625 -7.22 -3.69 -36.39
N TYR A 626 -7.74 -4.91 -36.19
CA TYR A 626 -7.07 -6.11 -36.65
C TYR A 626 -7.00 -6.20 -38.17
N LEU A 627 -8.05 -5.80 -38.88
CA LEU A 627 -8.07 -5.72 -40.34
C LEU A 627 -7.03 -4.72 -40.86
N VAL A 628 -6.93 -3.53 -40.26
CA VAL A 628 -5.91 -2.54 -40.63
C VAL A 628 -4.50 -3.06 -40.37
N ARG A 629 -4.24 -3.69 -39.22
CA ARG A 629 -2.96 -4.36 -38.92
C ARG A 629 -2.65 -5.47 -39.92
N PHE A 630 -3.63 -6.29 -40.27
CA PHE A 630 -3.48 -7.37 -41.24
C PHE A 630 -3.19 -6.83 -42.64
N ILE A 631 -3.89 -5.76 -43.06
CA ILE A 631 -3.65 -5.06 -44.33
C ILE A 631 -2.25 -4.44 -44.34
N ILE A 632 -1.83 -3.75 -43.26
CA ILE A 632 -0.47 -3.21 -43.13
C ILE A 632 0.56 -4.34 -43.19
N TYR A 633 0.34 -5.45 -42.49
CA TYR A 633 1.22 -6.62 -42.53
C TYR A 633 1.31 -7.21 -43.94
N ALA A 634 0.18 -7.35 -44.63
CA ALA A 634 0.11 -7.85 -46.01
C ALA A 634 0.79 -6.90 -47.02
N LEU A 635 0.62 -5.57 -46.86
CA LEU A 635 1.25 -4.56 -47.70
C LEU A 635 2.76 -4.40 -47.41
N CYS A 636 3.18 -4.44 -46.14
CA CYS A 636 4.58 -4.36 -45.71
C CYS A 636 5.39 -5.63 -46.04
N ARG A 637 4.74 -6.75 -46.37
CA ARG A 637 5.41 -7.94 -46.92
C ARG A 637 6.15 -7.64 -48.24
N SER A 638 5.78 -6.56 -48.95
CA SER A 638 6.44 -6.11 -50.19
C SER A 638 7.63 -5.16 -50.00
N LYS A 639 7.86 -4.60 -48.79
CA LYS A 639 9.00 -3.73 -48.49
C LYS A 639 9.70 -4.15 -47.19
N CYS A 640 10.77 -4.93 -47.36
CA CYS A 640 11.89 -5.17 -46.45
C CYS A 640 11.62 -4.94 -44.94
N ILE A 641 11.26 -6.03 -44.25
CA ILE A 641 11.05 -6.13 -42.79
C ILE A 641 12.29 -5.69 -41.96
N ARG A 642 13.45 -5.46 -42.59
CA ARG A 642 14.67 -5.03 -41.91
C ARG A 642 14.74 -3.52 -41.59
N CYS A 643 13.95 -2.67 -42.25
CA CYS A 643 14.09 -1.22 -42.09
C CYS A 643 13.14 -0.59 -41.04
N PHE A 644 12.06 -1.27 -40.62
CA PHE A 644 11.12 -0.69 -39.65
C PHE A 644 11.49 -0.98 -38.18
N SER A 645 12.36 -1.96 -37.93
CA SER A 645 12.85 -2.28 -36.58
C SER A 645 14.02 -1.40 -36.11
N ILE A 646 14.55 -0.52 -36.96
CA ILE A 646 15.78 0.26 -36.68
C ILE A 646 15.48 1.67 -36.16
N LYS A 647 14.23 2.14 -36.19
CA LYS A 647 13.86 3.48 -35.70
C LYS A 647 13.60 3.60 -34.18
N SER A 648 13.72 2.51 -33.41
CA SER A 648 13.64 2.57 -31.93
C SER A 648 15.00 2.48 -31.24
N ASN A 649 16.12 2.43 -31.97
CA ASN A 649 17.48 2.34 -31.41
C ASN A 649 18.34 3.60 -31.62
N GLU A 650 17.80 4.69 -32.17
CA GLU A 650 18.48 5.99 -32.22
C GLU A 650 18.27 6.77 -30.90
N SER A 651 18.81 6.24 -29.81
CA SER A 651 19.03 6.97 -28.55
C SER A 651 20.32 6.50 -27.84
N GLY A 652 21.24 5.88 -28.59
CA GLY A 652 22.38 5.14 -28.04
C GLY A 652 23.49 6.00 -27.45
N GLU A 653 23.75 7.22 -27.94
CA GLU A 653 24.91 8.00 -27.47
C GLU A 653 24.64 8.87 -26.24
N ASN A 654 23.40 9.31 -26.02
CA ASN A 654 23.02 10.05 -24.81
C ASN A 654 22.65 9.14 -23.61
N ASN A 655 22.57 7.81 -23.82
CA ASN A 655 22.18 6.85 -22.80
C ASN A 655 23.36 6.28 -22.00
N ILE A 656 24.60 6.34 -22.51
CA ILE A 656 25.75 5.70 -21.84
C ILE A 656 26.17 6.47 -20.57
N GLU A 657 26.22 7.81 -20.63
CA GLU A 657 26.52 8.64 -19.45
C GLU A 657 25.41 8.54 -18.39
N ASN A 658 24.15 8.50 -18.81
CA ASN A 658 23.01 8.33 -17.91
C ASN A 658 23.00 6.93 -17.26
N ASN A 659 23.33 5.88 -18.01
CA ASN A 659 23.43 4.51 -17.46
C ASN A 659 24.57 4.38 -16.44
N PHE A 660 25.72 5.02 -16.69
CA PHE A 660 26.84 5.01 -15.74
C PHE A 660 26.51 5.76 -14.45
N TYR A 661 25.78 6.89 -14.55
CA TYR A 661 25.27 7.61 -13.39
C TYR A 661 24.26 6.76 -12.59
N GLN A 662 23.30 6.13 -13.27
CA GLN A 662 22.33 5.23 -12.64
C GLN A 662 23.01 4.08 -11.89
N MET A 663 24.02 3.45 -12.50
CA MET A 663 24.76 2.33 -11.92
C MET A 663 25.53 2.72 -10.65
N ASN A 664 26.20 3.87 -10.65
CA ASN A 664 26.92 4.35 -9.47
C ASN A 664 25.98 4.67 -8.31
N VAL A 665 24.81 5.21 -8.62
CA VAL A 665 23.81 5.56 -7.61
C VAL A 665 23.12 4.31 -7.05
N GLU A 666 22.80 3.31 -7.89
CA GLU A 666 22.32 2.01 -7.40
C GLU A 666 23.32 1.39 -6.42
N LYS A 667 24.61 1.41 -6.75
CA LYS A 667 25.67 0.86 -5.89
C LYS A 667 25.75 1.56 -4.54
N GLU A 668 25.69 2.91 -4.51
CA GLU A 668 25.73 3.68 -3.26
C GLU A 668 24.57 3.30 -2.33
N TYR A 669 23.35 3.17 -2.86
CA TYR A 669 22.17 2.83 -2.06
C TYR A 669 22.13 1.35 -1.69
N ALA A 670 22.58 0.46 -2.57
CA ALA A 670 22.68 -0.96 -2.26
C ALA A 670 23.71 -1.22 -1.15
N GLU A 671 24.82 -0.48 -1.09
CA GLU A 671 25.77 -0.55 0.03
C GLU A 671 25.12 -0.19 1.38
N ILE A 672 24.22 0.80 1.40
CA ILE A 672 23.46 1.16 2.60
C ILE A 672 22.55 0.00 3.02
N TYR A 673 21.87 -0.64 2.06
CA TYR A 673 21.06 -1.83 2.31
C TYR A 673 21.86 -3.02 2.85
N TRP A 674 23.01 -3.34 2.28
CA TRP A 674 23.82 -4.47 2.76
C TRP A 674 24.40 -4.20 4.14
N LYS A 675 24.83 -2.95 4.42
CA LYS A 675 25.27 -2.52 5.75
C LYS A 675 24.15 -2.66 6.79
N SER A 676 22.93 -2.27 6.44
CA SER A 676 21.77 -2.43 7.31
C SER A 676 21.50 -3.90 7.62
N LYS A 677 21.52 -4.76 6.61
CA LYS A 677 21.25 -6.19 6.75
C LYS A 677 22.29 -6.92 7.62
N ILE A 678 23.58 -6.72 7.34
CA ILE A 678 24.68 -7.36 8.10
C ILE A 678 24.57 -7.00 9.57
N PHE A 679 24.23 -5.74 9.84
CA PHE A 679 24.12 -5.25 11.18
C PHE A 679 22.90 -5.81 11.94
N ILE A 680 21.73 -5.90 11.31
CA ILE A 680 20.55 -6.56 11.89
C ILE A 680 20.90 -8.02 12.24
N LYS A 681 21.60 -8.71 11.33
CA LYS A 681 22.03 -10.10 11.56
C LYS A 681 22.99 -10.21 12.74
N ASN A 682 23.93 -9.27 12.87
CA ASN A 682 24.86 -9.22 14.01
C ASN A 682 24.13 -8.97 15.34
N ILE A 683 23.11 -8.11 15.35
CA ILE A 683 22.27 -7.89 16.52
C ILE A 683 21.51 -9.15 16.88
N GLN A 684 20.87 -9.80 15.90
CA GLN A 684 20.11 -11.02 16.12
C GLN A 684 21.00 -12.14 16.69
N LEU A 685 22.20 -12.33 16.11
CA LEU A 685 23.20 -13.27 16.62
C LEU A 685 23.67 -12.91 18.04
N SER A 686 23.81 -11.62 18.34
CA SER A 686 24.17 -11.15 19.68
C SER A 686 23.05 -11.46 20.68
N THR A 687 21.79 -11.19 20.32
CA THR A 687 20.63 -11.46 21.16
C THR A 687 20.41 -12.96 21.37
N GLU A 688 20.56 -13.79 20.34
CA GLU A 688 20.44 -15.25 20.43
C GLU A 688 21.54 -15.84 21.33
N LYS A 689 22.80 -15.40 21.17
CA LYS A 689 23.89 -15.81 22.06
C LYS A 689 23.63 -15.41 23.50
N THR A 690 23.03 -14.25 23.72
CA THR A 690 22.73 -13.76 25.06
C THR A 690 21.54 -14.50 25.66
N LEU A 691 20.51 -14.81 24.87
CA LEU A 691 19.40 -15.66 25.26
C LEU A 691 19.84 -17.08 25.60
N GLN A 692 20.72 -17.70 24.80
CA GLN A 692 21.30 -19.02 25.11
C GLN A 692 22.13 -18.98 26.39
N ARG A 693 22.88 -17.90 26.66
CA ARG A 693 23.59 -17.73 27.93
C ARG A 693 22.62 -17.60 29.11
N LEU A 694 21.49 -16.93 28.93
CA LEU A 694 20.45 -16.78 29.95
C LEU A 694 19.73 -18.11 30.19
N GLU A 695 19.37 -18.85 29.13
CA GLU A 695 18.71 -20.16 29.23
C GLU A 695 19.61 -21.20 29.94
N ASN A 696 20.91 -21.22 29.60
CA ASN A 696 21.89 -22.07 30.29
C ASN A 696 22.12 -21.67 31.75
N LYS A 697 21.93 -20.39 32.09
CA LYS A 697 22.06 -19.86 33.46
C LYS A 697 20.81 -20.08 34.31
N VAL A 698 19.62 -19.99 33.70
CA VAL A 698 18.31 -20.26 34.34
C VAL A 698 18.14 -21.75 34.64
N ASN A 699 18.64 -22.63 33.77
CA ASN A 699 18.68 -24.07 34.03
C ASN A 699 19.76 -24.47 35.07
N GLY A 700 20.60 -23.54 35.51
CA GLY A 700 21.80 -23.82 36.31
C GLY A 700 21.73 -23.46 37.79
N ASP A 701 20.97 -22.45 38.23
CA ASP A 701 20.89 -22.09 39.66
C ASP A 701 19.75 -21.11 39.95
N ASN A 702 18.93 -21.43 40.97
CA ASN A 702 17.89 -20.55 41.49
C ASN A 702 18.47 -19.56 42.53
N ASP A 703 17.99 -18.32 42.44
CA ASP A 703 18.05 -17.23 43.45
C ASP A 703 19.15 -16.16 43.36
N HIS A 704 20.35 -16.41 42.81
CA HIS A 704 21.39 -15.35 42.74
C HIS A 704 21.35 -14.44 41.48
N GLN A 705 20.41 -14.66 40.56
CA GLN A 705 20.47 -14.10 39.19
C GLN A 705 19.63 -12.85 38.89
N LEU A 706 18.78 -12.37 39.80
CA LEU A 706 17.88 -11.24 39.49
C LEU A 706 18.64 -9.92 39.22
N GLN A 707 19.79 -9.72 39.87
CA GLN A 707 20.63 -8.52 39.70
C GLN A 707 21.45 -8.58 38.41
N HIS A 708 22.06 -9.73 38.13
CA HIS A 708 22.81 -9.93 36.89
C HIS A 708 21.91 -9.90 35.64
N PHE A 709 20.63 -10.29 35.79
CA PHE A 709 19.61 -10.17 34.76
C PHE A 709 19.30 -8.70 34.41
N GLN A 710 19.30 -7.80 35.39
CA GLN A 710 19.12 -6.36 35.16
C GLN A 710 20.34 -5.74 34.48
N ASP A 711 21.55 -6.12 34.87
CA ASP A 711 22.79 -5.59 34.28
C ASP A 711 22.94 -6.02 32.81
N VAL A 712 22.67 -7.29 32.52
CA VAL A 712 22.68 -7.80 31.13
C VAL A 712 21.58 -7.16 30.29
N LYS A 713 20.40 -6.90 30.88
CA LYS A 713 19.32 -6.17 30.21
C LYS A 713 19.73 -4.73 29.86
N ASN A 714 20.52 -4.08 30.72
CA ASN A 714 21.02 -2.73 30.50
C ASN A 714 22.13 -2.70 29.44
N GLU A 715 23.04 -3.68 29.41
CA GLU A 715 24.08 -3.82 28.37
C GLU A 715 23.48 -4.08 26.98
N ILE A 716 22.43 -4.91 26.89
CA ILE A 716 21.69 -5.12 25.64
C ILE A 716 21.00 -3.82 25.19
N ARG A 717 20.49 -3.03 26.15
CA ARG A 717 19.80 -1.77 25.88
C ARG A 717 20.76 -0.69 25.39
N GLU A 718 21.95 -0.60 25.97
CA GLU A 718 23.02 0.30 25.51
C GLU A 718 23.55 -0.10 24.13
N THR A 719 23.78 -1.39 23.90
CA THR A 719 24.23 -1.87 22.60
C THR A 719 23.19 -1.64 21.52
N GLN A 720 21.89 -1.82 21.79
CA GLN A 720 20.77 -1.50 20.88
C GLN A 720 20.62 0.01 20.62
N TYR A 721 20.90 0.86 21.61
CA TYR A 721 20.85 2.31 21.48
C TYR A 721 21.99 2.85 20.61
N LEU A 722 23.23 2.42 20.86
CA LEU A 722 24.42 2.80 20.07
C LEU A 722 24.32 2.34 18.62
N VAL A 723 23.67 1.21 18.42
CA VAL A 723 23.31 0.59 17.15
C VAL A 723 22.31 1.47 16.36
N SER A 724 21.22 1.88 17.00
CA SER A 724 20.17 2.70 16.37
C SER A 724 20.70 4.07 15.94
N ARG A 725 21.69 4.61 16.67
CA ARG A 725 22.35 5.88 16.37
C ARG A 725 23.31 5.81 15.17
N ARG A 726 23.94 4.66 14.89
CA ARG A 726 24.97 4.52 13.84
C ARG A 726 24.43 4.25 12.43
N LEU A 727 23.23 3.71 12.28
CA LEU A 727 22.74 3.23 10.98
C LEU A 727 21.70 4.09 10.25
N ASN A 728 21.13 5.12 10.88
CA ASN A 728 20.16 6.00 10.21
C ASN A 728 19.02 5.25 9.46
N LEU A 729 18.62 4.08 9.98
CA LEU A 729 17.51 3.27 9.47
C LEU A 729 16.24 3.62 10.23
N GLN A 730 15.48 4.59 9.70
CA GLN A 730 14.23 5.05 10.30
C GLN A 730 13.16 3.95 10.40
N TRP A 731 13.23 2.87 9.62
CA TRP A 731 12.11 1.90 9.56
C TRP A 731 12.21 0.76 10.57
N ILE A 732 13.40 0.41 11.08
CA ILE A 732 13.57 -0.62 12.12
C ILE A 732 13.48 -0.04 13.53
N SER A 733 13.98 1.18 13.74
CA SER A 733 13.73 1.90 15.01
C SER A 733 12.23 2.13 15.23
N GLN A 734 11.43 2.24 14.16
CA GLN A 734 9.98 2.39 14.27
C GLN A 734 9.25 1.16 14.84
N ARG A 735 9.80 -0.05 14.73
CA ARG A 735 9.13 -1.28 15.23
C ARG A 735 9.66 -1.83 16.55
N LEU A 736 10.90 -1.51 16.94
CA LEU A 736 11.54 -2.13 18.12
C LEU A 736 11.91 -1.15 19.25
N THR A 737 11.83 0.17 19.03
CA THR A 737 12.02 1.15 20.11
C THR A 737 10.71 1.36 20.87
N ILE A 738 10.45 0.48 21.83
CA ILE A 738 9.48 0.77 22.90
C ILE A 738 10.18 1.76 23.86
N SER A 739 9.63 2.98 23.93
CA SER A 739 10.04 4.17 24.73
C SER A 739 11.03 5.10 24.00
N GLN A 740 10.74 6.39 23.76
CA GLN A 740 10.45 7.38 24.82
C GLN A 740 9.54 8.57 24.44
N THR A 741 8.78 8.53 23.36
CA THR A 741 7.48 9.23 23.30
C THR A 741 6.40 8.20 23.58
N ILE A 742 5.76 8.28 24.75
CA ILE A 742 4.59 7.45 25.09
C ILE A 742 3.45 8.00 24.24
N ILE A 743 3.43 7.60 22.98
CA ILE A 743 2.21 7.65 22.21
C ILE A 743 1.29 6.63 22.90
N PRO A 744 0.15 7.04 23.45
CA PRO A 744 -0.72 6.14 24.20
C PRO A 744 -1.23 5.02 23.29
N ASN A 745 -1.21 3.79 23.80
CA ASN A 745 -1.79 2.64 23.10
C ASN A 745 -3.25 2.50 23.51
N ILE A 746 -4.12 3.31 22.90
CA ILE A 746 -5.56 3.26 23.15
C ILE A 746 -6.18 2.28 22.13
N PRO A 747 -6.93 1.25 22.58
CA PRO A 747 -7.65 0.35 21.67
C PRO A 747 -8.63 1.12 20.78
N ALA A 748 -8.76 0.72 19.51
CA ALA A 748 -9.66 1.38 18.55
C ALA A 748 -11.13 1.45 19.02
N ASN A 749 -11.56 0.46 19.81
CA ASN A 749 -12.91 0.34 20.37
C ASN A 749 -12.97 0.71 21.86
N ALA A 750 -11.99 1.46 22.38
CA ALA A 750 -11.96 1.86 23.78
C ALA A 750 -13.26 2.60 24.16
N ASN A 751 -13.92 2.08 25.20
CA ASN A 751 -15.06 2.71 25.85
C ASN A 751 -14.56 3.47 27.08
N TRP A 752 -14.81 4.76 27.10
CA TRP A 752 -14.42 5.63 28.20
C TRP A 752 -15.50 5.61 29.27
N VAL A 753 -15.09 5.31 30.50
CA VAL A 753 -15.95 5.43 31.67
C VAL A 753 -16.33 6.90 31.81
N GLN A 754 -17.62 7.22 31.64
CA GLN A 754 -18.18 8.57 31.72
C GLN A 754 -18.29 9.07 33.18
N ASN A 755 -17.27 8.80 34.00
CA ASN A 755 -17.19 9.20 35.40
C ASN A 755 -15.75 9.61 35.71
N GLY A 756 -15.47 10.90 35.58
CA GLY A 756 -14.17 11.50 35.85
C GLY A 756 -13.87 11.56 37.34
N VAL A 757 -12.65 11.14 37.70
CA VAL A 757 -12.13 11.25 39.05
C VAL A 757 -11.22 12.47 39.11
N THR A 758 -11.51 13.41 40.02
CA THR A 758 -10.60 14.54 40.29
C THR A 758 -9.30 14.01 40.89
N VAL A 759 -8.17 14.23 40.20
CA VAL A 759 -6.84 13.77 40.62
C VAL A 759 -5.96 14.90 41.14
N ALA A 760 -6.30 16.14 40.83
CA ALA A 760 -5.63 17.33 41.35
C ALA A 760 -6.61 18.51 41.42
N GLY A 761 -6.45 19.36 42.43
CA GLY A 761 -7.39 20.45 42.71
C GLY A 761 -8.73 19.94 43.24
N GLY A 762 -9.82 20.68 42.93
CA GLY A 762 -11.18 20.33 43.34
C GLY A 762 -11.65 20.94 44.68
N HIS A 763 -10.80 21.69 45.37
CA HIS A 763 -11.11 22.42 46.62
C HIS A 763 -11.36 23.92 46.39
N GLY A 764 -11.88 24.27 45.22
CA GLY A 764 -12.09 25.66 44.79
C GLY A 764 -10.83 26.33 44.24
N GLN A 765 -11.01 27.56 43.74
CA GLN A 765 -9.91 28.38 43.23
C GLN A 765 -9.07 28.92 44.39
N GLY A 766 -7.74 28.79 44.30
CA GLY A 766 -6.84 29.38 45.28
C GLY A 766 -5.38 29.00 45.06
N SER A 767 -4.52 29.40 46.00
CA SER A 767 -3.07 29.22 45.93
C SER A 767 -2.51 28.20 46.93
N ALA A 768 -3.38 27.57 47.72
CA ALA A 768 -2.98 26.46 48.61
C ALA A 768 -2.45 25.26 47.79
N THR A 769 -1.79 24.31 48.46
CA THR A 769 -1.19 23.14 47.81
C THR A 769 -2.20 22.13 47.28
N ASP A 770 -3.42 22.13 47.80
CA ASP A 770 -4.58 21.34 47.36
C ASP A 770 -5.51 22.08 46.38
N GLN A 771 -5.18 23.33 46.03
CA GLN A 771 -5.96 24.20 45.16
C GLN A 771 -5.20 24.53 43.86
N LEU A 772 -5.96 24.81 42.81
CA LEU A 772 -5.46 25.27 41.51
C LEU A 772 -6.13 26.60 41.15
N SER A 773 -5.50 27.39 40.29
CA SER A 773 -6.04 28.60 39.70
C SER A 773 -5.73 28.61 38.21
N SER A 774 -6.73 28.22 37.41
CA SER A 774 -6.66 28.16 35.94
C SER A 774 -5.57 27.19 35.44
N PRO A 775 -5.71 25.86 35.68
CA PRO A 775 -4.76 24.89 35.14
C PRO A 775 -4.81 24.92 33.61
N TRP A 776 -3.67 25.19 32.97
CA TRP A 776 -3.61 25.38 31.52
C TRP A 776 -3.27 24.08 30.80
N ASP A 777 -2.11 23.49 31.10
CA ASP A 777 -1.65 22.23 30.53
C ASP A 777 -1.15 21.28 31.62
N LEU A 778 -0.98 20.01 31.24
CA LEU A 778 -0.49 18.98 32.14
C LEU A 778 0.35 17.92 31.40
N PHE A 779 1.29 17.35 32.14
CA PHE A 779 2.10 16.23 31.67
C PHE A 779 2.04 15.10 32.69
N VAL A 780 1.77 13.87 32.24
CA VAL A 780 1.74 12.68 33.09
C VAL A 780 3.04 11.88 32.90
N ASP A 781 3.80 11.70 33.98
CA ASP A 781 5.06 10.93 33.99
C ASP A 781 4.79 9.41 34.12
N ASP A 782 5.83 8.60 33.92
CA ASP A 782 5.74 7.13 33.89
C ASP A 782 5.22 6.49 35.19
N ASP A 783 5.39 7.18 36.31
CA ASP A 783 4.95 6.79 37.65
C ASP A 783 3.54 7.31 37.98
N GLN A 784 2.80 7.79 36.98
CA GLN A 784 1.49 8.44 37.11
C GLN A 784 1.51 9.74 37.92
N THR A 785 2.69 10.34 38.10
CA THR A 785 2.80 11.71 38.62
C THR A 785 2.27 12.69 37.58
N VAL A 786 1.36 13.57 37.99
CA VAL A 786 0.80 14.63 37.15
C VAL A 786 1.51 15.95 37.46
N VAL A 787 2.17 16.54 36.47
CA VAL A 787 2.78 17.87 36.54
C VAL A 787 1.87 18.84 35.82
N ILE A 788 1.44 19.91 36.49
CA ILE A 788 0.40 20.82 36.02
C ILE A 788 0.95 22.25 35.97
N THR A 789 0.64 22.98 34.89
CA THR A 789 0.87 24.42 34.81
C THR A 789 -0.31 25.15 35.46
N ASP A 790 -0.08 25.67 36.67
CA ASP A 790 -1.05 26.43 37.43
C ASP A 790 -0.91 27.92 37.07
N GLN A 791 -1.44 28.26 35.89
CA GLN A 791 -1.17 29.52 35.19
C GLN A 791 -1.50 30.75 36.04
N GLY A 792 -2.64 30.73 36.73
CA GLY A 792 -3.13 31.82 37.57
C GLY A 792 -2.32 32.02 38.85
N ASN A 793 -1.63 30.99 39.34
CA ASN A 793 -0.73 31.09 40.49
C ASN A 793 0.74 31.23 40.11
N HIS A 794 1.05 31.27 38.80
CA HIS A 794 2.41 31.41 38.27
C HIS A 794 3.40 30.36 38.81
N ARG A 795 2.95 29.10 38.81
CA ARG A 795 3.72 27.99 39.35
C ARG A 795 3.50 26.70 38.55
N ILE A 796 4.45 25.78 38.69
CA ILE A 796 4.29 24.40 38.29
C ILE A 796 4.14 23.56 39.55
N ILE A 797 3.12 22.73 39.58
CA ILE A 797 2.78 21.90 40.73
C ILE A 797 2.72 20.43 40.31
N GLN A 798 3.26 19.57 41.16
CA GLN A 798 3.36 18.13 40.95
C GLN A 798 2.44 17.41 41.94
N TRP A 799 1.55 16.55 41.44
CA TRP A 799 0.73 15.64 42.24
C TRP A 799 1.12 14.20 41.94
N LYS A 800 1.42 13.43 42.98
CA LYS A 800 1.56 11.98 42.85
C LYS A 800 0.19 11.33 43.01
N MET A 801 0.00 10.16 42.40
CA MET A 801 -1.25 9.42 42.52
C MET A 801 -1.53 9.11 43.99
N GLY A 802 -2.70 9.55 44.49
CA GLY A 802 -3.17 9.29 45.84
C GLY A 802 -2.86 10.40 46.85
N ASP A 803 -2.04 11.38 46.48
CA ASP A 803 -1.76 12.54 47.34
C ASP A 803 -2.93 13.54 47.31
N THR A 804 -3.28 14.09 48.48
CA THR A 804 -4.29 15.14 48.59
C THR A 804 -3.74 16.55 48.34
N ASN A 805 -2.43 16.74 48.51
CA ASN A 805 -1.73 18.01 48.35
C ASN A 805 -0.65 17.89 47.26
N GLY A 806 -0.56 18.90 46.41
CA GLY A 806 0.49 19.01 45.41
C GLY A 806 1.76 19.65 45.97
N GLN A 807 2.89 19.32 45.36
CA GLN A 807 4.19 19.90 45.66
C GLN A 807 4.55 20.93 44.59
N VAL A 808 4.85 22.17 44.99
CA VAL A 808 5.34 23.19 44.04
C VAL A 808 6.77 22.83 43.64
N VAL A 809 7.00 22.64 42.33
CA VAL A 809 8.28 22.20 41.77
C VAL A 809 9.01 23.30 41.00
N ALA A 810 8.29 24.32 40.52
CA ALA A 810 8.87 25.51 39.92
C ALA A 810 7.97 26.74 40.15
N GLY A 811 8.56 27.93 40.27
CA GLY A 811 7.84 29.18 40.52
C GLY A 811 7.21 29.26 41.92
N GLY A 812 6.01 29.84 42.02
CA GLY A 812 5.27 29.96 43.29
C GLY A 812 5.69 31.11 44.20
N LYS A 813 6.54 32.02 43.71
CA LYS A 813 6.98 33.24 44.40
C LYS A 813 6.33 34.51 43.82
N GLY A 814 5.10 34.37 43.30
CA GLY A 814 4.37 35.42 42.59
C GLY A 814 4.86 35.68 41.16
N ALA A 815 4.10 36.47 40.41
CA ALA A 815 4.46 36.86 39.04
C ALA A 815 5.76 37.65 39.02
N GLY A 816 6.66 37.29 38.09
CA GLY A 816 7.86 38.09 37.83
C GLY A 816 8.82 37.41 36.86
N SER A 817 9.87 38.13 36.50
CA SER A 817 10.87 37.71 35.50
C SER A 817 12.18 37.20 36.10
N ARG A 818 12.29 37.13 37.44
CA ARG A 818 13.46 36.54 38.09
C ARG A 818 13.60 35.05 37.73
N LEU A 819 14.79 34.50 37.87
CA LEU A 819 15.06 33.09 37.56
C LEU A 819 14.35 32.13 38.53
N ASP A 820 13.92 32.61 39.71
CA ASP A 820 13.13 31.85 40.67
C ASP A 820 11.61 32.13 40.58
N GLN A 821 11.17 32.88 39.56
CA GLN A 821 9.77 33.25 39.33
C GLN A 821 9.33 32.83 37.92
N LEU A 822 8.03 32.61 37.78
CA LEU A 822 7.34 32.42 36.52
C LEU A 822 6.26 33.50 36.40
N ASN A 823 5.77 33.73 35.19
CA ASN A 823 4.67 34.63 34.88
C ASN A 823 3.76 33.98 33.83
N HIS A 824 2.58 33.56 34.27
CA HIS A 824 1.59 32.83 33.46
C HIS A 824 2.18 31.65 32.67
N PRO A 825 2.69 30.60 33.33
CA PRO A 825 3.19 29.44 32.62
C PRO A 825 2.04 28.71 31.90
N THR A 826 2.24 28.39 30.63
CA THR A 826 1.20 27.77 29.77
C THR A 826 1.43 26.27 29.62
N ASP A 827 2.64 25.84 29.27
CA ASP A 827 2.95 24.43 28.99
C ASP A 827 4.20 23.94 29.75
N VAL A 828 4.29 22.64 30.00
CA VAL A 828 5.40 21.97 30.68
C VAL A 828 5.65 20.58 30.10
N LEU A 829 6.93 20.25 29.90
CA LEU A 829 7.36 18.90 29.54
C LEU A 829 8.57 18.46 30.37
N ILE A 830 8.73 17.14 30.49
CA ILE A 830 9.83 16.53 31.24
C ILE A 830 10.89 16.02 30.27
N ASP A 831 12.10 16.57 30.38
CA ASP A 831 13.28 15.99 29.76
C ASP A 831 13.85 14.90 30.68
N LYS A 832 13.58 13.63 30.32
CA LYS A 832 14.01 12.45 31.09
C LYS A 832 15.51 12.23 31.07
N GLU A 833 16.23 12.72 30.06
CA GLU A 833 17.67 12.55 29.95
C GLU A 833 18.41 13.45 30.94
N THR A 834 17.94 14.68 31.14
CA THR A 834 18.53 15.61 32.12
C THR A 834 17.80 15.66 33.46
N ASP A 835 16.67 14.95 33.56
CA ASP A 835 15.74 15.01 34.69
C ASP A 835 15.35 16.46 35.04
N SER A 836 14.82 17.16 34.05
CA SER A 836 14.48 18.59 34.14
C SER A 836 13.11 18.90 33.52
N LEU A 837 12.42 19.89 34.08
CA LEU A 837 11.22 20.48 33.50
C LEU A 837 11.62 21.51 32.46
N ILE A 838 10.99 21.51 31.29
CA ILE A 838 11.04 22.59 30.32
C ILE A 838 9.68 23.25 30.32
N ILE A 839 9.64 24.54 30.64
CA ILE A 839 8.43 25.28 30.95
C ILE A 839 8.31 26.46 30.00
N CYS A 840 7.11 26.63 29.47
CA CYS A 840 6.73 27.83 28.75
C CYS A 840 6.33 28.93 29.71
N ASP A 841 7.15 29.97 29.82
CA ASP A 841 6.92 31.13 30.68
C ASP A 841 6.35 32.27 29.84
N HIS A 842 5.11 32.09 29.37
CA HIS A 842 4.44 32.91 28.34
C HIS A 842 4.45 34.39 28.68
N GLY A 843 4.11 34.77 29.90
CA GLY A 843 4.06 36.17 30.34
C GLY A 843 5.41 36.87 30.37
N ASN A 844 6.52 36.12 30.37
CA ASN A 844 7.88 36.62 30.26
C ASN A 844 8.49 36.40 28.86
N GLN A 845 7.74 35.85 27.90
CA GLN A 845 8.18 35.55 26.53
C GLN A 845 9.48 34.73 26.48
N ARG A 846 9.57 33.69 27.31
CA ARG A 846 10.75 32.82 27.39
C ARG A 846 10.38 31.36 27.64
N VAL A 847 11.31 30.47 27.29
CA VAL A 847 11.27 29.06 27.69
C VAL A 847 12.37 28.83 28.72
N VAL A 848 12.02 28.25 29.86
CA VAL A 848 12.95 28.01 30.97
C VAL A 848 13.10 26.52 31.26
N ARG A 849 14.28 26.12 31.71
CA ARG A 849 14.59 24.77 32.18
C ARG A 849 14.77 24.79 33.69
N TRP A 850 14.09 23.90 34.39
CA TRP A 850 14.17 23.75 35.84
C TRP A 850 14.58 22.33 36.21
N SER A 851 15.65 22.18 37.01
CA SER A 851 16.10 20.85 37.44
C SER A 851 15.13 20.25 38.47
N ARG A 852 14.77 18.97 38.32
CA ARG A 852 13.95 18.23 39.31
C ARG A 852 14.77 17.72 40.51
N ARG A 853 16.10 17.77 40.43
CA ARG A 853 17.00 17.34 41.51
C ARG A 853 16.87 18.26 42.73
N SER A 854 16.87 17.68 43.92
CA SER A 854 16.71 18.41 45.19
C SER A 854 17.81 19.48 45.37
N GLY A 855 17.38 20.73 45.61
CA GLY A 855 18.27 21.86 45.95
C GLY A 855 18.31 23.02 44.95
N THR A 856 17.78 22.87 43.72
CA THR A 856 17.71 23.95 42.73
C THR A 856 16.41 24.76 42.85
N THR A 857 16.53 26.05 43.20
CA THR A 857 15.38 26.97 43.37
C THR A 857 15.27 28.03 42.26
N GLN A 858 16.07 27.90 41.21
CA GLN A 858 16.15 28.81 40.07
C GLN A 858 16.15 27.99 38.77
N GLY A 859 15.50 28.52 37.73
CA GLY A 859 15.53 27.98 36.38
C GLY A 859 16.60 28.64 35.50
N ASP A 860 17.05 27.92 34.49
CA ASP A 860 17.92 28.42 33.41
C ASP A 860 17.07 28.86 32.21
N ILE A 861 17.38 30.00 31.60
CA ILE A 861 16.69 30.43 30.38
C ILE A 861 17.24 29.65 29.18
N LEU A 862 16.37 28.92 28.47
CA LEU A 862 16.71 28.22 27.23
C LEU A 862 16.53 29.11 26.00
N LEU A 863 15.39 29.80 25.93
CA LEU A 863 15.02 30.64 24.79
C LEU A 863 14.40 31.95 25.28
N GLU A 864 14.70 33.04 24.58
CA GLU A 864 14.23 34.41 24.87
C GLU A 864 13.50 34.98 23.66
N TYR A 865 12.59 35.94 23.89
CA TYR A 865 11.82 36.64 22.85
C TYR A 865 10.90 35.72 22.03
N ILE A 866 10.29 34.74 22.72
CA ILE A 866 9.32 33.81 22.14
C ILE A 866 8.07 33.82 23.02
N SER A 867 6.94 34.22 22.44
CA SER A 867 5.64 34.15 23.11
C SER A 867 5.12 32.71 23.06
N CYS A 868 5.68 31.85 23.90
CA CYS A 868 5.47 30.41 23.78
C CYS A 868 4.19 29.94 24.47
N VAL A 869 3.36 29.17 23.75
CA VAL A 869 2.09 28.66 24.28
C VAL A 869 2.12 27.14 24.44
N GLY A 870 2.76 26.44 23.51
CA GLY A 870 2.87 24.98 23.51
C GLY A 870 4.29 24.52 23.21
N LEU A 871 4.64 23.38 23.78
CA LEU A 871 5.93 22.73 23.69
C LEU A 871 5.75 21.26 23.31
N ALA A 872 6.65 20.76 22.47
CA ALA A 872 6.77 19.34 22.21
C ALA A 872 8.25 18.98 22.03
N MET A 873 8.62 17.75 22.38
CA MET A 873 9.98 17.26 22.19
C MET A 873 9.95 15.91 21.47
N ASP A 874 10.76 15.76 20.44
CA ASP A 874 10.88 14.49 19.71
C ASP A 874 11.93 13.56 20.34
N ASP A 875 11.96 12.31 19.88
CA ASP A 875 12.93 11.30 20.35
C ASP A 875 14.40 11.69 20.03
N GLN A 876 14.64 12.69 19.17
CA GLN A 876 15.96 13.22 18.84
C GLN A 876 16.36 14.42 19.71
N ARG A 877 15.52 14.80 20.69
CA ARG A 877 15.68 15.97 21.56
C ARG A 877 15.71 17.29 20.79
N TYR A 878 14.92 17.40 19.74
CA TYR A 878 14.51 18.70 19.19
C TYR A 878 13.32 19.23 19.97
N LEU A 879 13.42 20.47 20.44
CA LEU A 879 12.36 21.20 21.10
C LEU A 879 11.55 21.98 20.07
N TYR A 880 10.25 21.73 20.01
CA TYR A 880 9.30 22.43 19.15
C TYR A 880 8.51 23.40 20.03
N VAL A 881 8.42 24.64 19.57
CA VAL A 881 7.79 25.72 20.32
C VAL A 881 6.80 26.43 19.40
N SER A 882 5.55 26.58 19.85
CA SER A 882 4.56 27.42 19.17
C SER A 882 4.68 28.85 19.67
N ASP A 883 4.83 29.78 18.74
CA ASP A 883 4.85 31.22 19.02
C ASP A 883 3.53 31.83 18.55
N ASP A 884 2.72 32.29 19.49
CA ASP A 884 1.37 32.79 19.21
C ASP A 884 1.36 34.24 18.71
N ASP A 885 2.45 34.98 18.87
CA ASP A 885 2.62 36.34 18.34
C ASP A 885 3.19 36.31 16.91
N LYS A 886 4.07 35.35 16.62
CA LYS A 886 4.61 35.14 15.26
C LYS A 886 3.75 34.23 14.38
N TYR A 887 2.76 33.56 14.96
CA TYR A 887 1.87 32.61 14.26
C TYR A 887 2.64 31.46 13.58
N GLU A 888 3.61 30.91 14.29
CA GLU A 888 4.51 29.90 13.75
C GLU A 888 4.86 28.83 14.78
N VAL A 889 5.39 27.72 14.28
CA VAL A 889 6.02 26.69 15.10
C VAL A 889 7.47 26.56 14.65
N THR A 890 8.37 26.69 15.61
CA THR A 890 9.80 26.72 15.37
C THR A 890 10.47 25.61 16.17
N ARG A 891 11.37 24.88 15.50
CA ARG A 891 12.12 23.76 16.06
C ARG A 891 13.55 24.18 16.40
N TYR A 892 13.97 23.89 17.63
CA TYR A 892 15.28 24.19 18.19
C TYR A 892 16.00 22.89 18.55
N GLN A 893 17.31 22.84 18.30
CA GLN A 893 18.15 21.83 18.94
C GLN A 893 18.47 22.32 20.35
N LEU A 894 18.38 21.47 21.38
CA LEU A 894 18.69 21.88 22.75
C LEU A 894 20.13 22.41 22.84
N GLY A 895 20.26 23.71 23.15
CA GLY A 895 21.54 24.46 23.20
C GLY A 895 21.68 25.51 22.09
N ASP A 896 20.92 25.40 21.01
CA ASP A 896 20.93 26.38 19.91
C ASP A 896 19.97 27.55 20.19
N LYS A 897 20.41 28.77 19.87
CA LYS A 897 19.58 29.98 19.96
C LYS A 897 18.79 30.28 18.67
N THR A 898 19.09 29.59 17.58
CA THR A 898 18.46 29.79 16.27
C THR A 898 17.60 28.60 15.91
N GLY A 899 16.30 28.83 15.73
CA GLY A 899 15.34 27.79 15.38
C GLY A 899 15.11 27.66 13.88
N THR A 900 14.61 26.50 13.45
CA THR A 900 14.13 26.26 12.08
C THR A 900 12.60 26.35 12.07
N LEU A 901 12.03 27.18 11.20
CA LEU A 901 10.58 27.23 10.98
C LEU A 901 10.08 25.88 10.44
N VAL A 902 9.08 25.30 11.10
CA VAL A 902 8.51 23.99 10.71
C VAL A 902 7.02 24.02 10.38
N ALA A 903 6.27 25.02 10.88
CA ALA A 903 4.88 25.26 10.49
C ALA A 903 4.53 26.76 10.59
N GLY A 904 3.64 27.24 9.72
CA GLY A 904 3.23 28.65 9.69
C GLY A 904 4.31 29.60 9.13
N GLY A 905 4.45 30.78 9.75
CA GLY A 905 5.47 31.78 9.38
C GLY A 905 5.15 32.63 8.13
N ASN A 906 3.94 32.51 7.57
CA ASN A 906 3.48 33.31 6.42
C ASN A 906 2.38 34.32 6.81
N GLY A 907 2.43 34.83 8.05
CA GLY A 907 1.42 35.72 8.63
C GLY A 907 0.17 34.98 9.14
N THR A 908 -0.72 35.74 9.79
CA THR A 908 -1.98 35.23 10.31
C THR A 908 -3.00 35.00 9.19
N GLY A 909 -3.70 33.87 9.23
CA GLY A 909 -4.77 33.57 8.28
C GLY A 909 -5.15 32.10 8.23
N ALA A 910 -6.13 31.78 7.38
CA ALA A 910 -6.67 30.42 7.21
C ALA A 910 -6.05 29.65 6.03
N GLY A 911 -5.03 30.21 5.35
CA GLY A 911 -4.29 29.51 4.31
C GLY A 911 -3.63 28.23 4.83
N LEU A 912 -3.29 27.29 3.95
CA LEU A 912 -2.66 26.02 4.36
C LEU A 912 -1.22 26.21 4.88
N ASN A 913 -0.58 27.32 4.55
CA ASN A 913 0.74 27.71 5.01
C ASN A 913 0.71 28.78 6.13
N GLN A 914 -0.47 29.05 6.70
CA GLN A 914 -0.71 30.06 7.73
C GLN A 914 -1.33 29.43 8.98
N LEU A 915 -1.06 30.04 10.13
CA LEU A 915 -1.64 29.68 11.43
C LEU A 915 -2.24 30.95 12.05
N ASN A 916 -3.13 30.80 13.02
CA ASN A 916 -3.71 31.90 13.78
C ASN A 916 -3.85 31.50 15.26
N LYS A 917 -2.97 32.09 16.09
CA LYS A 917 -2.78 31.75 17.51
C LYS A 917 -2.57 30.23 17.70
N PRO A 918 -1.49 29.64 17.16
CA PRO A 918 -1.19 28.23 17.41
C PRO A 918 -0.95 27.99 18.91
N THR A 919 -1.65 27.02 19.49
CA THR A 919 -1.58 26.71 20.93
C THR A 919 -0.74 25.46 21.18
N ASN A 920 -1.37 24.31 21.38
CA ASN A 920 -0.71 23.05 21.74
C ASN A 920 -0.11 22.36 20.51
N LEU A 921 0.94 21.56 20.75
CA LEU A 921 1.72 20.86 19.74
C LEU A 921 1.86 19.38 20.09
N PHE A 922 1.78 18.54 19.08
CA PHE A 922 2.20 17.15 19.17
C PHE A 922 3.13 16.81 18.01
N VAL A 923 4.22 16.11 18.30
CA VAL A 923 5.19 15.68 17.30
C VAL A 923 5.26 14.17 17.28
N ASP A 924 5.00 13.56 16.13
CA ASP A 924 5.11 12.12 15.96
C ASP A 924 6.56 11.67 15.72
N ARG A 925 6.79 10.35 15.71
CA ARG A 925 8.12 9.76 15.48
C ARG A 925 8.69 10.04 14.08
N GLN A 926 7.86 10.51 13.14
CA GLN A 926 8.27 10.92 11.80
C GLN A 926 8.63 12.42 11.74
N GLN A 927 8.64 13.11 12.88
CA GLN A 927 8.78 14.58 12.99
C GLN A 927 7.68 15.33 12.25
N THR A 928 6.50 14.73 12.14
CA THR A 928 5.30 15.44 11.72
C THR A 928 4.80 16.26 12.91
N VAL A 929 4.54 17.53 12.67
CA VAL A 929 4.02 18.45 13.67
C VAL A 929 2.51 18.59 13.49
N TYR A 930 1.77 18.34 14.57
CA TYR A 930 0.35 18.61 14.68
C TYR A 930 0.16 19.85 15.54
N VAL A 931 -0.63 20.79 15.03
CA VAL A 931 -0.80 22.11 15.64
C VAL A 931 -2.28 22.38 15.82
N SER A 932 -2.67 22.72 17.04
CA SER A 932 -3.98 23.32 17.32
C SER A 932 -3.98 24.76 16.81
N ASP A 933 -4.67 24.99 15.69
CA ASP A 933 -4.83 26.30 15.07
C ASP A 933 -6.08 26.97 15.64
N PHE A 934 -5.93 27.46 16.89
CA PHE A 934 -7.00 27.82 17.81
C PHE A 934 -8.07 28.73 17.19
N ASN A 935 -7.66 29.87 16.63
CA ASN A 935 -8.59 30.86 16.08
C ASN A 935 -9.15 30.48 14.72
N ASN A 936 -8.48 29.58 13.99
CA ASN A 936 -9.00 29.03 12.73
C ASN A 936 -9.87 27.78 12.94
N HIS A 937 -10.06 27.34 14.19
CA HIS A 937 -10.96 26.25 14.56
C HIS A 937 -10.62 24.93 13.85
N ARG A 938 -9.34 24.60 13.75
CA ARG A 938 -8.85 23.42 13.06
C ARG A 938 -7.60 22.86 13.73
N VAL A 939 -7.32 21.59 13.47
CA VAL A 939 -6.01 20.99 13.75
C VAL A 939 -5.32 20.72 12.42
N MET A 940 -4.08 21.18 12.31
CA MET A 940 -3.30 21.13 11.08
C MET A 940 -2.05 20.25 11.29
N LYS A 941 -1.70 19.48 10.25
CA LYS A 941 -0.58 18.54 10.22
C LYS A 941 0.46 18.98 9.21
N TRP A 942 1.71 19.15 9.62
CA TRP A 942 2.87 19.40 8.74
C TRP A 942 3.84 18.23 8.78
N THR A 943 4.02 17.56 7.64
CA THR A 943 5.09 16.58 7.50
C THR A 943 6.45 17.28 7.41
N LYS A 944 7.52 16.58 7.81
CA LYS A 944 8.89 17.13 7.81
C LYS A 944 9.25 17.74 6.45
N GLY A 945 9.54 19.04 6.43
CA GLY A 945 9.93 19.78 5.22
C GLY A 945 8.79 20.24 4.33
N ALA A 946 7.52 20.02 4.73
CA ALA A 946 6.37 20.54 4.01
C ALA A 946 6.31 22.06 4.07
N LYS A 947 5.89 22.69 2.96
CA LYS A 947 5.67 24.15 2.88
C LYS A 947 4.26 24.56 3.30
N GLU A 948 3.31 23.63 3.24
CA GLU A 948 1.91 23.82 3.59
C GLU A 948 1.45 22.64 4.45
N GLY A 949 0.48 22.88 5.32
CA GLY A 949 -0.10 21.89 6.22
C GLY A 949 -1.37 21.27 5.65
N ILE A 950 -1.78 20.17 6.26
CA ILE A 950 -3.00 19.44 5.92
C ILE A 950 -3.98 19.59 7.08
N VAL A 951 -5.23 19.99 6.79
CA VAL A 951 -6.29 19.99 7.80
C VAL A 951 -6.63 18.54 8.13
N VAL A 952 -6.39 18.13 9.38
CA VAL A 952 -6.69 16.75 9.84
C VAL A 952 -7.98 16.66 10.66
N ALA A 953 -8.42 17.77 11.25
CA ALA A 953 -9.72 17.90 11.89
C ALA A 953 -10.20 19.36 11.84
N GLY A 954 -11.51 19.58 11.70
CA GLY A 954 -12.13 20.91 11.67
C GLY A 954 -12.07 21.63 10.31
N GLY A 955 -12.21 22.96 10.33
CA GLY A 955 -11.96 23.82 9.15
C GLY A 955 -13.15 24.36 8.34
N GLN A 956 -14.40 24.35 8.85
CA GLN A 956 -15.58 24.87 8.10
C GLN A 956 -16.52 25.80 8.90
N GLY A 957 -15.97 26.82 9.56
CA GLY A 957 -16.75 27.87 10.23
C GLY A 957 -17.33 27.46 11.59
N LYS A 958 -17.90 28.44 12.31
CA LYS A 958 -18.44 28.30 13.69
C LYS A 958 -19.62 27.31 13.71
N TRP A 959 -19.94 26.72 14.88
CA TRP A 959 -21.07 25.82 15.23
C TRP A 959 -20.73 24.34 15.54
N ASN A 960 -21.50 23.77 16.49
CA ASN A 960 -21.26 22.54 17.28
C ASN A 960 -21.39 21.19 16.54
N ALA A 961 -21.18 21.15 15.22
CA ALA A 961 -21.27 19.91 14.45
C ALA A 961 -20.07 18.97 14.74
N LEU A 962 -20.27 17.66 14.76
CA LEU A 962 -19.20 16.66 14.94
C LEU A 962 -18.20 16.61 13.77
N THR A 963 -18.51 17.26 12.66
CA THR A 963 -17.61 17.46 11.52
C THR A 963 -16.68 18.67 11.69
N ARG A 964 -16.78 19.42 12.79
CA ARG A 964 -16.08 20.68 13.03
C ARG A 964 -15.48 20.71 14.45
N LEU A 965 -14.57 21.64 14.67
CA LEU A 965 -13.99 21.96 15.99
C LEU A 965 -14.30 23.43 16.32
N TYR A 966 -14.34 23.77 17.61
CA TYR A 966 -14.47 25.14 18.07
C TYR A 966 -13.45 25.46 19.17
N TRP A 967 -12.47 26.30 18.83
CA TRP A 967 -11.32 26.64 19.67
C TRP A 967 -10.57 25.37 20.19
N PRO A 968 -9.96 24.59 19.29
CA PRO A 968 -9.15 23.44 19.71
C PRO A 968 -7.93 23.93 20.49
N ASN A 969 -7.72 23.37 21.68
CA ASN A 969 -6.63 23.76 22.56
C ASN A 969 -5.62 22.62 22.73
N GLY A 970 -5.72 21.78 23.75
CA GLY A 970 -4.87 20.60 23.94
C GLY A 970 -5.13 19.51 22.91
N LEU A 971 -4.07 18.83 22.47
CA LEU A 971 -4.17 17.66 21.60
C LEU A 971 -3.12 16.60 21.92
N PHE A 972 -3.42 15.35 21.61
CA PHE A 972 -2.43 14.28 21.52
C PHE A 972 -2.89 13.25 20.49
N ILE A 973 -1.98 12.35 20.10
CA ILE A 973 -2.27 11.31 19.11
C ILE A 973 -1.89 9.97 19.71
N ASP A 974 -2.71 8.94 19.48
CA ASP A 974 -2.44 7.57 19.91
C ASP A 974 -1.58 6.77 18.91
N THR A 975 -1.19 5.55 19.29
CA THR A 975 -0.36 4.68 18.42
C THR A 975 -1.04 4.26 17.12
N LEU A 976 -2.36 4.41 17.01
CA LEU A 976 -3.15 4.11 15.82
C LEU A 976 -3.26 5.33 14.89
N GLY A 977 -2.78 6.50 15.30
CA GLY A 977 -2.90 7.76 14.56
C GLY A 977 -4.24 8.47 14.78
N THR A 978 -5.02 8.09 15.80
CA THR A 978 -6.24 8.77 16.24
C THR A 978 -5.87 10.06 16.96
N LEU A 979 -6.45 11.17 16.54
CA LEU A 979 -6.25 12.49 17.13
C LEU A 979 -7.28 12.72 18.25
N TYR A 980 -6.82 13.13 19.42
CA TYR A 980 -7.66 13.56 20.55
C TYR A 980 -7.51 15.05 20.74
N VAL A 981 -8.62 15.78 20.86
CA VAL A 981 -8.63 17.24 20.93
C VAL A 981 -9.54 17.72 22.04
N ALA A 982 -9.04 18.62 22.88
CA ALA A 982 -9.84 19.39 23.81
C ALA A 982 -10.47 20.55 23.06
N GLU A 983 -11.80 20.50 22.94
CA GLU A 983 -12.58 21.55 22.33
C GLU A 983 -13.05 22.51 23.42
N GLN A 984 -12.32 23.62 23.57
CA GLN A 984 -12.58 24.59 24.64
C GLN A 984 -13.99 25.19 24.50
N GLY A 985 -14.38 25.54 23.27
CA GLY A 985 -15.61 26.27 23.00
C GLY A 985 -16.90 25.48 23.20
N THR A 986 -16.84 24.14 23.20
CA THR A 986 -17.99 23.26 23.47
C THR A 986 -17.73 22.32 24.64
N HIS A 987 -16.75 22.63 25.49
CA HIS A 987 -16.53 21.95 26.78
C HIS A 987 -16.42 20.42 26.72
N ARG A 988 -15.74 19.89 25.70
CA ARG A 988 -15.65 18.43 25.46
C ARG A 988 -14.29 18.01 24.94
N VAL A 989 -14.04 16.71 24.97
CA VAL A 989 -12.92 16.08 24.27
C VAL A 989 -13.45 15.20 23.15
N ILE A 990 -12.91 15.39 21.95
CA ILE A 990 -13.25 14.61 20.75
C ILE A 990 -12.09 13.69 20.40
N ARG A 991 -12.41 12.43 20.04
CA ARG A 991 -11.49 11.57 19.28
C ARG A 991 -11.83 11.62 17.79
N TRP A 992 -10.81 11.65 16.96
CA TRP A 992 -10.89 11.73 15.51
C TRP A 992 -9.98 10.65 14.90
N PRO A 993 -10.54 9.49 14.52
CA PRO A 993 -9.78 8.43 13.87
C PRO A 993 -9.13 8.89 12.56
N GLN A 994 -8.01 8.28 12.19
CA GLN A 994 -7.29 8.66 10.97
C GLN A 994 -8.19 8.53 9.73
N GLY A 995 -8.37 9.63 8.99
CA GLY A 995 -9.19 9.67 7.78
C GLY A 995 -10.70 9.76 8.03
N ALA A 996 -11.14 9.85 9.29
CA ALA A 996 -12.55 10.10 9.62
C ALA A 996 -13.00 11.49 9.12
N LYS A 997 -14.27 11.60 8.76
CA LYS A 997 -14.90 12.88 8.34
C LYS A 997 -15.60 13.61 9.49
N GLU A 998 -15.85 12.90 10.59
CA GLU A 998 -16.47 13.40 11.81
C GLU A 998 -15.76 12.81 13.03
N GLY A 999 -15.72 13.59 14.10
CA GLY A 999 -15.20 13.16 15.39
C GLY A 999 -16.30 12.56 16.27
N THR A 1000 -15.89 11.79 17.26
CA THR A 1000 -16.79 11.24 18.30
C THR A 1000 -16.41 11.82 19.65
N VAL A 1001 -17.40 12.33 20.39
CA VAL A 1001 -17.20 12.83 21.76
C VAL A 1001 -16.86 11.66 22.67
N ILE A 1002 -15.79 11.78 23.46
CA ILE A 1002 -15.36 10.74 24.41
C ILE A 1002 -15.62 11.11 25.87
N VAL A 1003 -15.48 12.39 26.25
CA VAL A 1003 -15.77 12.92 27.58
C VAL A 1003 -16.24 14.37 27.48
N GLY A 1004 -17.06 14.82 28.42
CA GLY A 1004 -17.72 16.13 28.36
C GLY A 1004 -19.01 16.14 27.53
N GLY A 1005 -19.65 17.31 27.41
CA GLY A 1005 -20.98 17.48 26.79
C GLY A 1005 -21.17 18.88 26.21
N THR A 1006 -22.38 19.22 25.73
CA THR A 1006 -22.66 20.52 25.10
C THR A 1006 -22.62 21.71 26.05
N ASP A 1007 -22.82 21.49 27.35
CA ASP A 1007 -22.88 22.54 28.36
C ASP A 1007 -21.74 22.42 29.38
N ALA A 1008 -21.22 23.57 29.80
CA ALA A 1008 -20.25 23.63 30.89
C ALA A 1008 -20.88 23.15 32.21
N GLY A 1009 -20.10 22.44 33.03
CA GLY A 1009 -20.57 22.02 34.34
C GLY A 1009 -19.48 21.45 35.23
N VAL A 1010 -19.84 21.12 36.47
CA VAL A 1010 -18.94 20.65 37.53
C VAL A 1010 -19.09 19.15 37.85
N GLY A 1011 -20.06 18.46 37.24
CA GLY A 1011 -20.25 17.02 37.38
C GLY A 1011 -19.04 16.20 36.91
N ALA A 1012 -19.04 14.90 37.23
CA ALA A 1012 -17.92 14.00 36.93
C ALA A 1012 -17.67 13.77 35.43
N ASN A 1013 -18.64 14.03 34.56
CA ASN A 1013 -18.47 14.01 33.09
C ASN A 1013 -18.80 15.37 32.45
N GLN A 1014 -18.70 16.43 33.23
CA GLN A 1014 -18.85 17.80 32.75
C GLN A 1014 -17.52 18.51 32.90
N LEU A 1015 -17.12 19.19 31.83
CA LEU A 1015 -15.91 19.99 31.76
C LEU A 1015 -16.34 21.46 31.58
N SER A 1016 -15.44 22.38 31.87
CA SER A 1016 -15.62 23.81 31.66
C SER A 1016 -14.32 24.39 31.10
N CYS A 1017 -14.39 24.74 29.80
CA CYS A 1017 -13.25 25.20 29.00
C CYS A 1017 -12.00 24.28 29.09
N PRO A 1018 -12.08 22.99 28.71
CA PRO A 1018 -10.92 22.11 28.79
C PRO A 1018 -9.76 22.67 27.94
N HIS A 1019 -8.56 22.72 28.53
CA HIS A 1019 -7.35 23.22 27.86
C HIS A 1019 -6.42 22.05 27.52
N GLY A 1020 -5.48 21.72 28.40
CA GLY A 1020 -4.50 20.65 28.20
C GLY A 1020 -5.07 19.24 28.29
N LEU A 1021 -4.46 18.34 27.53
CA LEU A 1021 -4.76 16.91 27.51
C LEU A 1021 -3.48 16.10 27.61
N SER A 1022 -3.51 15.06 28.45
CA SER A 1022 -2.43 14.09 28.52
C SER A 1022 -2.99 12.69 28.77
N SER A 1023 -2.19 11.68 28.49
CA SER A 1023 -2.57 10.27 28.64
C SER A 1023 -1.47 9.49 29.34
N ASP A 1024 -1.85 8.55 30.19
CA ASP A 1024 -0.89 7.64 30.81
C ASP A 1024 -0.59 6.40 29.94
N ARG A 1025 0.35 5.55 30.40
CA ARG A 1025 0.71 4.29 29.71
C ARG A 1025 -0.42 3.26 29.65
N HIS A 1026 -1.43 3.38 30.50
CA HIS A 1026 -2.61 2.52 30.51
C HIS A 1026 -3.71 3.03 29.57
N GLY A 1027 -3.50 4.21 28.96
CA GLY A 1027 -4.46 4.85 28.07
C GLY A 1027 -5.51 5.68 28.82
N ASN A 1028 -5.38 5.93 30.13
CA ASN A 1028 -6.29 6.83 30.83
C ASN A 1028 -6.06 8.28 30.39
N LEU A 1029 -7.15 9.05 30.30
CA LEU A 1029 -7.15 10.45 29.83
C LEU A 1029 -7.18 11.38 31.03
N TYR A 1030 -6.29 12.35 31.02
CA TYR A 1030 -6.22 13.43 32.00
C TYR A 1030 -6.52 14.76 31.30
N VAL A 1031 -7.47 15.52 31.85
CA VAL A 1031 -7.97 16.76 31.26
C VAL A 1031 -7.80 17.90 32.26
N ALA A 1032 -7.13 18.98 31.84
CA ALA A 1032 -7.10 20.24 32.58
C ALA A 1032 -8.44 20.96 32.40
N ASP A 1033 -9.24 20.95 33.46
CA ASP A 1033 -10.58 21.53 33.50
C ASP A 1033 -10.46 23.00 33.97
N TYR A 1034 -9.96 23.84 33.07
CA TYR A 1034 -9.45 25.20 33.32
C TYR A 1034 -10.38 26.04 34.20
N SER A 1035 -11.66 26.16 33.84
CA SER A 1035 -12.62 27.02 34.56
C SER A 1035 -13.18 26.39 35.84
N ASN A 1036 -12.98 25.08 36.03
CA ASN A 1036 -13.36 24.36 37.25
C ASN A 1036 -12.18 24.17 38.21
N TYR A 1037 -10.99 24.67 37.87
CA TYR A 1037 -9.81 24.67 38.74
C TYR A 1037 -9.41 23.26 39.22
N ARG A 1038 -9.49 22.27 38.33
CA ARG A 1038 -9.19 20.87 38.63
C ARG A 1038 -8.59 20.14 37.44
N VAL A 1039 -8.00 18.97 37.70
CA VAL A 1039 -7.66 17.98 36.66
C VAL A 1039 -8.49 16.73 36.88
N GLN A 1040 -9.17 16.28 35.82
CA GLN A 1040 -10.00 15.08 35.84
C GLN A 1040 -9.33 13.94 35.10
N ARG A 1041 -9.40 12.73 35.65
CA ARG A 1041 -8.94 11.48 35.05
C ARG A 1041 -10.13 10.62 34.64
N PHE A 1042 -10.14 10.17 33.40
CA PHE A 1042 -11.11 9.24 32.83
C PHE A 1042 -10.40 7.92 32.48
N SER A 1043 -11.03 6.79 32.81
CA SER A 1043 -10.45 5.46 32.57
C SER A 1043 -11.12 4.78 31.37
N ILE A 1044 -10.41 3.85 30.75
CA ILE A 1044 -10.94 2.97 29.70
C ILE A 1044 -11.39 1.65 30.36
N GLU A 1045 -12.49 1.07 29.90
CA GLU A 1045 -13.01 -0.25 30.33
C GLU A 1045 -12.18 -1.45 29.86
#